data_AF-A0A7X7RWJ5-F1
#
_entry.id   AF-A0A7X7RWJ5-F1
#
_cell.length_a   1.000
_cell.length_b   1.000
_cell.length_c   1.000
_cell.angle_alpha   90.00
_cell.angle_beta   90.00
_cell.angle_gamma   90.00
#
_symmetry.space_group_name_H-M   'P 1'
#
loop_
_entity.id
_entity.type
_entity.pdbx_description
1 polymer ?
#
loop_
_entity_poly.entity_id
_entity_poly.type
_entity_poly.pdbx_seq_one_letter_code
_entity_poly.pdbx_strand_id
1 'polypeptide(L)'
;MMRLLWLILLPTLVSFSAETIRQPGYEFWFDGFGAGRIVQGTTKIELPELWAIAIGDQPSVSASAFVKEPWNAQVEVKREGNALIATYIAKACVLEFVADCKPQEIDFTFNVTSTDREINRVVLPAKSHFPLEGMGKVIFPQYGSETNGIAFLPDYFRRHTGNTKLVSQRVGPEPYATFSGLELNYLPFKEPEKPLEVTAEGKQWFSDEAVKAIEGASMRVCRPPKEGHKDLVLVRNASGDLIHGNQYGGKGWFFRNSTGGFGRNPIAGTLMLETLAGLARQNPELLKDKRFAVISLPLFKENMSWAALRVGEWSALLNTSKLVSQMRGQVVMIRTPEELKSALQDNKFGLILNPYNEWLATGTIEQHQSYVAAIKDFVIRGGVWWETGGVPFYFSAAYQEYCSYHTLYPAAVADFAQFQFASGNVSIFGIQPMLRRPWDRERYCTPVTLSITGTGTSADYVHSWHFYIDQGGTWRSPKFRWQFNHSSAQAALDEYAMINEINVPLSAKEVKQGTLSRLKEAMLLRYRVGNAKRQISELDHIPPSSNLHFTEYLKGGFDKQYPDHLPPNKNWGTEDDMKEFVRIAHERGHLSMPYTNTSWWGSTPKGPTFIAAGEAPLAKAKDGKALTETYGNNQGYSLSFHHPAVQQAHRKVRRQMAQTMQHDILLQDQVGSRGWRVDFNPVEPIKGPNAMDGLVSLSMEDMEEVMLACEDGYDRVLNIETIICGSSWGQVPGDGVNRTRHNKHHFPKGEWQFFPILGFLGHDKCLFTNHDLDLYIIDHERMAAILAFGYATSETWQAGLQNTPKKRDWVFWVDAVQKTACADYAGRKMLDFIYLQEHTAAPAPHMLIYTRFDGDISVLTNTGKAPITLNGLLERTKLPDGDKSWLEGQVMPGFGYYVCSPRVRTGHLYASDGKATCFAFRKKEGRLLGGLRGESGTVLRIPVPNDWTSQALRLQALGFQNQETQCRIESGWMTVAIPVKDRDIKKLPAELKVKSPAALGILKPEVVIYNPQPCKDGYQNGRASDFKSEFARHFARTDLKTIEVTDVHKMLSMLRLPYGASGRPFAVINPLTEIMPGVEGVEFDEIAKAVHDYVVNGGIWWETGGAPFFYYRKLKEDGTHTQTALGFSGLARFGLMTQGVGHDNPAEHLNVTEIGEQWFGPERTRRFRASYSNMSRSFESDPNSVVLIQCDAGASDFVAPNRLGGWGFFGNIGGFRVPGNLAPDIVAGALIYLWNNPWPEPSHDGYEVLWRF
;
A
#
# COMPACT_ATOMS: atom_id res chain seq x y z
N MET A 1 31.55 39.55 68.78
CA MET A 1 31.37 40.33 67.54
C MET A 1 31.45 39.47 66.25
N MET A 2 32.03 38.26 66.26
CA MET A 2 32.15 37.37 65.07
C MET A 2 31.01 36.33 64.88
N ARG A 3 29.97 36.34 65.74
CA ARG A 3 28.79 35.44 65.61
C ARG A 3 27.53 36.13 65.04
N LEU A 4 27.61 37.43 64.74
CA LEU A 4 26.48 38.19 64.16
C LEU A 4 26.54 38.32 62.62
N LEU A 5 27.63 37.90 61.97
CA LEU A 5 27.79 38.01 60.52
C LEU A 5 27.24 36.83 59.70
N TRP A 6 26.86 35.72 60.34
CA TRP A 6 26.28 34.55 59.65
C TRP A 6 24.75 34.63 59.48
N LEU A 7 24.09 35.68 59.98
CA LEU A 7 22.65 35.91 59.85
C LEU A 7 22.28 36.97 58.80
N ILE A 8 23.26 37.53 58.07
CA ILE A 8 23.04 38.55 57.02
C ILE A 8 23.36 38.00 55.60
N LEU A 9 23.84 36.75 55.50
CA LEU A 9 23.95 36.00 54.24
C LEU A 9 22.88 34.91 54.17
N LEU A 10 21.63 35.28 54.39
CA LEU A 10 20.54 34.57 53.73
C LEU A 10 20.59 35.00 52.26
N PRO A 11 20.81 34.12 51.28
CA PRO A 11 20.31 34.42 49.96
C PRO A 11 18.82 34.69 50.18
N THR A 12 18.31 35.78 49.64
CA THR A 12 16.88 35.97 49.48
C THR A 12 16.35 34.71 48.81
N LEU A 13 15.85 33.78 49.63
CA LEU A 13 14.96 32.71 49.22
C LEU A 13 13.75 33.44 48.68
N VAL A 14 13.79 33.76 47.39
CA VAL A 14 12.59 34.12 46.65
C VAL A 14 11.67 32.93 46.85
N SER A 15 10.65 33.14 47.68
CA SER A 15 9.60 32.16 47.87
C SER A 15 8.89 32.01 46.53
N PHE A 16 9.18 30.93 45.82
CA PHE A 16 8.49 30.57 44.59
C PHE A 16 7.03 30.26 44.94
N SER A 17 6.10 31.09 44.51
CA SER A 17 4.67 30.79 44.61
C SER A 17 4.24 30.07 43.35
N ALA A 18 3.72 28.85 43.49
CA ALA A 18 2.93 28.23 42.43
C ALA A 18 1.79 29.19 42.05
N GLU A 19 1.56 29.37 40.76
CA GLU A 19 0.57 30.30 40.24
C GLU A 19 -0.66 29.54 39.74
N THR A 20 -1.85 30.11 39.96
CA THR A 20 -3.10 29.56 39.45
C THR A 20 -3.89 30.65 38.73
N ILE A 21 -4.22 30.39 37.47
CA ILE A 21 -5.05 31.27 36.65
C ILE A 21 -6.36 30.54 36.35
N ARG A 22 -7.47 31.15 36.76
CA ARG A 22 -8.83 30.64 36.50
C ARG A 22 -9.45 31.44 35.38
N GLN A 23 -9.93 30.75 34.35
CA GLN A 23 -10.66 31.34 33.24
C GLN A 23 -12.02 30.64 33.09
N PRO A 24 -13.01 31.27 32.44
CA PRO A 24 -14.20 30.56 32.01
C PRO A 24 -13.81 29.33 31.19
N GLY A 25 -14.21 28.14 31.64
CA GLY A 25 -13.96 26.86 30.96
C GLY A 25 -12.81 26.03 31.53
N TYR A 26 -11.81 26.64 32.17
CA TYR A 26 -10.65 25.88 32.69
C TYR A 26 -9.89 26.60 33.82
N GLU A 27 -9.10 25.83 34.58
CA GLU A 27 -8.09 26.34 35.50
C GLU A 27 -6.70 25.88 35.04
N PHE A 28 -5.73 26.79 34.96
CA PHE A 28 -4.33 26.49 34.70
C PHE A 28 -3.49 26.75 35.95
N TRP A 29 -2.75 25.74 36.39
CA TRP A 29 -1.83 25.78 37.52
C TRP A 29 -0.40 25.57 37.03
N PHE A 30 0.55 26.35 37.55
CA PHE A 30 1.98 26.26 37.26
C PHE A 30 2.78 26.20 38.57
N ASP A 31 3.76 25.29 38.64
CA ASP A 31 4.52 25.03 39.87
C ASP A 31 5.63 26.04 40.17
N GLY A 32 5.97 26.90 39.20
CA GLY A 32 7.06 27.87 39.30
C GLY A 32 8.39 27.41 38.69
N PHE A 33 8.52 26.15 38.30
CA PHE A 33 9.78 25.55 37.83
C PHE A 33 9.71 24.93 36.44
N GLY A 34 8.58 24.37 36.03
CA GLY A 34 8.50 23.65 34.77
C GLY A 34 7.36 22.67 34.62
N ALA A 35 6.56 22.43 35.67
CA ALA A 35 5.38 21.58 35.62
C ALA A 35 4.10 22.42 35.72
N GLY A 36 3.04 21.93 35.09
CA GLY A 36 1.73 22.54 35.15
C GLY A 36 0.60 21.53 35.18
N ARG A 37 -0.61 22.03 35.31
CA ARG A 37 -1.84 21.24 35.28
C ARG A 37 -2.99 22.08 34.74
N ILE A 38 -3.81 21.47 33.89
CA ILE A 38 -5.04 22.05 33.39
C ILE A 38 -6.23 21.26 33.92
N VAL A 39 -7.26 21.94 34.41
CA VAL A 39 -8.52 21.34 34.86
C VAL A 39 -9.68 21.90 34.03
N GLN A 40 -10.41 21.02 33.33
CA GLN A 40 -11.61 21.35 32.55
C GLN A 40 -12.78 20.49 33.05
N GLY A 41 -13.72 21.09 33.79
CA GLY A 41 -14.77 20.33 34.46
C GLY A 41 -14.18 19.30 35.43
N THR A 42 -14.43 18.02 35.19
CA THR A 42 -13.85 16.90 35.96
C THR A 42 -12.54 16.36 35.38
N THR A 43 -12.16 16.79 34.17
CA THR A 43 -10.96 16.30 33.48
C THR A 43 -9.73 17.05 33.97
N LYS A 44 -8.72 16.30 34.39
CA LYS A 44 -7.45 16.82 34.92
C LYS A 44 -6.30 16.36 34.03
N ILE A 45 -5.68 17.32 33.35
CA ILE A 45 -4.56 17.10 32.42
C ILE A 45 -3.28 17.52 33.11
N GLU A 46 -2.37 16.58 33.33
CA GLU A 46 -1.07 16.86 33.93
C GLU A 46 -0.06 17.28 32.85
N LEU A 47 0.77 18.28 33.15
CA LEU A 47 1.86 18.74 32.30
C LEU A 47 3.17 18.65 33.09
N PRO A 48 3.74 17.44 33.31
CA PRO A 48 4.91 17.31 34.18
C PRO A 48 6.15 18.04 33.67
N GLU A 49 6.23 18.27 32.36
CA GLU A 49 7.27 19.08 31.74
C GLU A 49 6.63 19.97 30.67
N LEU A 50 6.55 21.27 30.93
CA LEU A 50 5.97 22.25 30.01
C LEU A 50 6.81 22.46 28.76
N TRP A 51 8.13 22.31 28.84
CA TRP A 51 8.98 22.44 27.66
C TRP A 51 10.28 21.64 27.80
N ALA A 52 10.91 21.38 26.65
CA ALA A 52 12.27 20.86 26.57
C ALA A 52 12.98 21.42 25.32
N ILE A 53 14.29 21.59 25.37
CA ILE A 53 15.09 22.09 24.24
C ILE A 53 16.16 21.09 23.81
N ALA A 54 16.45 20.98 22.52
CA ALA A 54 17.59 20.23 22.00
C ALA A 54 18.74 21.20 21.66
N ILE A 55 19.93 20.89 22.17
CA ILE A 55 21.11 21.75 22.10
C ILE A 55 22.18 21.03 21.28
N GLY A 56 22.42 21.50 20.05
CA GLY A 56 23.21 20.78 19.05
C GLY A 56 22.73 19.33 18.88
N ASP A 57 23.65 18.37 18.94
CA ASP A 57 23.35 16.93 18.82
C ASP A 57 23.13 16.21 20.17
N GLN A 58 22.95 16.97 21.27
CA GLN A 58 22.79 16.41 22.62
C GLN A 58 21.34 16.01 22.92
N PRO A 59 21.10 15.12 23.91
CA PRO A 59 19.75 14.84 24.41
C PRO A 59 19.03 16.11 24.84
N SER A 60 17.71 16.14 24.66
CA SER A 60 16.91 17.31 25.05
C SER A 60 16.93 17.54 26.56
N VAL A 61 17.02 18.80 26.96
CA VAL A 61 16.99 19.25 28.35
C VAL A 61 15.59 19.79 28.66
N SER A 62 14.89 19.16 29.60
CA SER A 62 13.56 19.60 30.03
C SER A 62 13.62 20.77 31.02
N ALA A 63 12.50 21.45 31.25
CA ALA A 63 12.40 22.55 32.20
C ALA A 63 12.95 22.16 33.59
N SER A 64 12.53 21.00 34.12
CA SER A 64 12.96 20.54 35.45
C SER A 64 14.44 20.14 35.52
N ALA A 65 15.03 19.71 34.41
CA ALA A 65 16.46 19.40 34.30
C ALA A 65 17.30 20.68 34.12
N PHE A 66 16.73 21.71 33.50
CA PHE A 66 17.42 22.97 33.21
C PHE A 66 17.70 23.80 34.47
N VAL A 67 16.87 23.66 35.52
CA VAL A 67 17.09 24.31 36.82
C VAL A 67 18.07 23.56 37.73
N LYS A 68 18.55 22.38 37.30
CA LYS A 68 19.49 21.53 38.05
C LYS A 68 20.89 21.54 37.41
N GLU A 69 21.87 20.95 38.09
CA GLU A 69 23.19 20.73 37.49
C GLU A 69 23.06 19.91 36.18
N PRO A 70 23.81 20.25 35.12
CA PRO A 70 24.88 21.25 35.08
C PRO A 70 24.43 22.68 34.68
N TRP A 71 23.15 22.91 34.43
CA TRP A 71 22.63 24.17 33.88
C TRP A 71 22.41 25.25 34.95
N ASN A 72 21.93 24.84 36.13
CA ASN A 72 21.69 25.71 37.29
C ASN A 72 20.92 27.00 36.94
N ALA A 73 19.92 26.90 36.07
CA ALA A 73 19.15 28.05 35.62
C ALA A 73 18.34 28.68 36.77
N GLN A 74 18.34 30.01 36.84
CA GLN A 74 17.43 30.77 37.70
C GLN A 74 16.10 30.98 36.97
N VAL A 75 14.96 30.86 37.67
CA VAL A 75 13.64 31.06 37.08
C VAL A 75 12.99 32.29 37.68
N GLU A 76 12.58 33.22 36.83
CA GLU A 76 11.78 34.39 37.20
C GLU A 76 10.37 34.23 36.65
N VAL A 77 9.36 34.30 37.51
CA VAL A 77 7.95 34.15 37.11
C VAL A 77 7.24 35.48 37.30
N LYS A 78 6.60 35.97 36.24
CA LYS A 78 5.83 37.22 36.24
C LYS A 78 4.44 36.96 35.71
N ARG A 79 3.45 37.57 36.35
CA ARG A 79 2.07 37.63 35.85
C ARG A 79 1.80 39.01 35.23
N GLU A 80 1.33 39.03 34.00
CA GLU A 80 0.90 40.22 33.29
C GLU A 80 -0.56 40.07 32.86
N GLY A 81 -1.48 40.59 33.67
CA GLY A 81 -2.91 40.37 33.48
C GLY A 81 -3.27 38.88 33.60
N ASN A 82 -3.64 38.27 32.48
CA ASN A 82 -3.93 36.84 32.39
C ASN A 82 -2.79 36.02 31.75
N ALA A 83 -1.68 36.65 31.39
CA ALA A 83 -0.49 35.95 30.91
C ALA A 83 0.43 35.60 32.08
N LEU A 84 0.98 34.40 32.03
CA LEU A 84 2.08 33.94 32.88
C LEU A 84 3.34 33.90 32.02
N ILE A 85 4.42 34.54 32.49
CA ILE A 85 5.72 34.57 31.82
C ILE A 85 6.74 33.98 32.78
N ALA A 86 7.44 32.92 32.36
CA ALA A 86 8.51 32.29 33.11
C ALA A 86 9.83 32.40 32.32
N THR A 87 10.79 33.14 32.86
CA THR A 87 12.10 33.39 32.27
C THR A 87 13.16 32.54 32.97
N TYR A 88 13.84 31.69 32.20
CA TYR A 88 14.88 30.78 32.66
C TYR A 88 16.25 31.32 32.24
N ILE A 89 17.08 31.66 33.22
CA ILE A 89 18.37 32.32 33.02
C ILE A 89 19.49 31.36 33.42
N ALA A 90 20.15 30.77 32.43
CA ALA A 90 21.38 30.01 32.61
C ALA A 90 22.57 30.76 32.00
N LYS A 91 23.80 30.37 32.38
CA LYS A 91 25.00 30.96 31.76
C LYS A 91 25.02 30.79 30.24
N ALA A 92 24.52 29.66 29.76
CA ALA A 92 24.59 29.27 28.35
C ALA A 92 23.43 29.83 27.50
N CYS A 93 22.26 30.07 28.07
CA CYS A 93 21.14 30.63 27.32
C CYS A 93 20.07 31.22 28.25
N VAL A 94 19.26 32.12 27.69
CA VAL A 94 18.08 32.67 28.33
C VAL A 94 16.85 32.27 27.51
N LEU A 95 15.89 31.67 28.19
CA LEU A 95 14.68 31.08 27.61
C LEU A 95 13.46 31.70 28.29
N GLU A 96 12.39 31.88 27.54
CA GLU A 96 11.13 32.40 28.08
C GLU A 96 9.96 31.52 27.64
N PHE A 97 9.17 31.08 28.60
CA PHE A 97 7.90 30.40 28.39
C PHE A 97 6.75 31.36 28.72
N VAL A 98 5.80 31.48 27.80
CA VAL A 98 4.62 32.34 27.97
C VAL A 98 3.36 31.49 27.84
N ALA A 99 2.45 31.64 28.81
CA ALA A 99 1.11 31.07 28.80
C ALA A 99 0.07 32.20 28.89
N ASP A 100 -0.49 32.59 27.76
CA ASP A 100 -1.53 33.63 27.66
C ASP A 100 -2.91 33.00 27.86
N CYS A 101 -3.45 33.10 29.08
CA CYS A 101 -4.66 32.41 29.50
C CYS A 101 -5.90 33.27 29.24
N LYS A 102 -6.64 33.00 28.17
CA LYS A 102 -7.88 33.74 27.84
C LYS A 102 -9.12 32.94 28.24
N PRO A 103 -10.32 33.53 28.20
CA PRO A 103 -11.56 32.75 28.35
C PRO A 103 -11.60 31.62 27.30
N GLN A 104 -11.79 30.38 27.76
CA GLN A 104 -11.92 29.18 26.93
C GLN A 104 -10.72 28.77 26.06
N GLU A 105 -9.60 29.50 26.08
CA GLU A 105 -8.37 29.16 25.35
C GLU A 105 -7.10 29.56 26.12
N ILE A 106 -6.00 28.86 25.87
CA ILE A 106 -4.65 29.22 26.34
C ILE A 106 -3.67 29.13 25.16
N ASP A 107 -2.93 30.21 24.92
CA ASP A 107 -1.89 30.25 23.89
C ASP A 107 -0.52 30.11 24.57
N PHE A 108 0.22 29.05 24.23
CA PHE A 108 1.61 28.87 24.66
C PHE A 108 2.58 29.46 23.62
N THR A 109 3.65 30.09 24.08
CA THR A 109 4.77 30.54 23.24
C THR A 109 6.08 30.26 23.96
N PHE A 110 7.12 29.91 23.20
CA PHE A 110 8.47 29.71 23.70
C PHE A 110 9.47 30.58 22.95
N ASN A 111 10.29 31.32 23.68
CA ASN A 111 11.28 32.22 23.12
C ASN A 111 12.69 31.80 23.57
N VAL A 112 13.62 31.78 22.63
CA VAL A 112 15.06 31.82 22.91
C VAL A 112 15.50 33.27 22.77
N THR A 113 15.75 33.94 23.90
CA THR A 113 16.10 35.37 23.92
C THR A 113 17.61 35.57 23.74
N SER A 114 18.43 34.59 24.15
CA SER A 114 19.86 34.54 23.86
C SER A 114 20.40 33.12 24.06
N THR A 115 21.46 32.75 23.34
CA THR A 115 22.13 31.45 23.50
C THR A 115 23.59 31.53 23.09
N ASP A 116 24.50 30.89 23.84
CA ASP A 116 25.89 30.63 23.47
C ASP A 116 26.07 29.26 22.77
N ARG A 117 24.97 28.52 22.61
CA ARG A 117 24.91 27.21 21.96
C ARG A 117 23.95 27.22 20.78
N GLU A 118 24.17 26.26 19.89
CA GLU A 118 23.20 25.92 18.85
C GLU A 118 21.95 25.28 19.45
N ILE A 119 20.77 25.71 19.02
CA ILE A 119 19.48 25.13 19.40
C ILE A 119 18.71 24.82 18.11
N ASN A 120 18.14 23.62 18.03
CA ASN A 120 17.45 23.15 16.82
C ASN A 120 16.04 22.60 17.03
N ARG A 121 15.60 22.48 18.29
CA ARG A 121 14.25 21.98 18.59
C ARG A 121 13.77 22.47 19.94
N VAL A 122 12.48 22.79 20.03
CA VAL A 122 11.73 23.00 21.27
C VAL A 122 10.54 22.05 21.29
N VAL A 123 10.32 21.39 22.41
CA VAL A 123 9.15 20.54 22.67
C VAL A 123 8.19 21.30 23.58
N LEU A 124 6.92 21.43 23.20
CA LEU A 124 5.92 22.29 23.86
C LEU A 124 4.48 21.72 23.70
N PRO A 125 3.89 21.04 24.70
CA PRO A 125 4.51 20.62 25.95
C PRO A 125 5.49 19.45 25.74
N ALA A 126 6.47 19.33 26.62
CA ALA A 126 7.42 18.22 26.60
C ALA A 126 6.83 16.91 27.11
N LYS A 127 5.93 16.99 28.10
CA LYS A 127 5.12 15.87 28.58
C LYS A 127 3.72 16.36 28.94
N SER A 128 2.70 15.73 28.39
CA SER A 128 1.31 15.97 28.78
C SER A 128 0.58 14.64 28.93
N HIS A 129 -0.21 14.50 30.00
CA HIS A 129 -0.96 13.28 30.33
C HIS A 129 -2.45 13.57 30.30
N PHE A 130 -3.14 13.04 29.28
CA PHE A 130 -4.59 13.09 29.17
C PHE A 130 -5.18 11.82 29.79
N PRO A 131 -6.02 11.91 30.85
CA PRO A 131 -6.52 10.74 31.56
C PRO A 131 -7.43 9.90 30.65
N LEU A 132 -7.42 8.56 30.79
CA LEU A 132 -8.36 7.71 30.04
C LEU A 132 -9.77 7.71 30.64
N GLU A 133 -9.94 8.13 31.89
CA GLU A 133 -11.25 8.24 32.52
C GLU A 133 -12.10 9.30 31.82
N GLY A 134 -13.30 8.90 31.38
CA GLY A 134 -14.22 9.77 30.65
C GLY A 134 -13.82 10.11 29.21
N MET A 135 -12.71 9.56 28.71
CA MET A 135 -12.25 9.75 27.32
C MET A 135 -13.16 9.00 26.34
N GLY A 136 -13.63 9.69 25.30
CA GLY A 136 -14.37 9.09 24.19
C GLY A 136 -13.45 8.66 23.05
N LYS A 137 -12.62 9.58 22.55
CA LYS A 137 -11.61 9.33 21.49
C LYS A 137 -10.63 10.48 21.37
N VAL A 138 -9.51 10.23 20.70
CA VAL A 138 -8.50 11.22 20.33
C VAL A 138 -8.40 11.32 18.83
N ILE A 139 -8.74 12.48 18.27
CA ILE A 139 -8.58 12.79 16.85
C ILE A 139 -7.16 13.31 16.64
N PHE A 140 -6.47 12.73 15.65
CA PHE A 140 -5.04 12.92 15.46
C PHE A 140 -4.70 12.97 13.96
N PRO A 141 -3.67 13.75 13.54
CA PRO A 141 -3.30 13.81 12.15
C PRO A 141 -2.48 12.57 11.77
N GLN A 142 -2.71 12.05 10.57
CA GLN A 142 -1.86 11.03 9.97
C GLN A 142 -0.94 11.67 8.93
N TYR A 143 0.09 10.93 8.50
CA TYR A 143 0.86 11.31 7.32
C TYR A 143 -0.09 11.41 6.12
N GLY A 144 0.01 12.51 5.37
CA GLY A 144 -0.91 12.93 4.32
C GLY A 144 -0.98 11.99 3.13
N SER A 145 -0.04 11.06 3.00
CA SER A 145 -0.15 9.97 2.02
C SER A 145 -1.04 8.82 2.47
N GLU A 146 -1.14 8.60 3.78
CA GLU A 146 -1.86 7.45 4.32
C GLU A 146 -3.37 7.68 4.36
N THR A 147 -3.83 8.75 5.02
CA THR A 147 -5.28 9.00 5.22
C THR A 147 -5.59 10.50 5.32
N ASN A 148 -6.88 10.84 5.37
CA ASN A 148 -7.35 12.18 5.71
C ASN A 148 -7.19 12.53 7.20
N GLY A 149 -6.74 11.60 8.04
CA GLY A 149 -6.72 11.70 9.49
C GLY A 149 -7.25 10.44 10.17
N ILE A 150 -7.04 10.35 11.48
CA ILE A 150 -7.40 9.16 12.27
C ILE A 150 -7.96 9.56 13.64
N ALA A 151 -8.72 8.66 14.24
CA ALA A 151 -9.08 8.74 15.66
C ALA A 151 -8.69 7.45 16.40
N PHE A 152 -8.06 7.61 17.56
CA PHE A 152 -7.73 6.52 18.48
C PHE A 152 -8.78 6.44 19.60
N LEU A 153 -9.19 5.22 19.94
CA LEU A 153 -10.14 4.96 21.02
C LEU A 153 -9.39 4.71 22.34
N PRO A 154 -10.05 4.81 23.51
CA PRO A 154 -9.38 4.71 24.81
C PRO A 154 -8.55 3.43 25.01
N ASP A 155 -9.00 2.31 24.44
CA ASP A 155 -8.31 1.03 24.56
C ASP A 155 -6.93 1.01 23.87
N TYR A 156 -6.72 1.84 22.84
CA TYR A 156 -5.40 2.05 22.21
C TYR A 156 -4.32 2.46 23.20
N PHE A 157 -4.70 3.20 24.24
CA PHE A 157 -3.79 3.75 25.22
C PHE A 157 -3.62 2.85 26.45
N ARG A 158 -4.38 1.75 26.53
CA ARG A 158 -4.27 0.77 27.61
C ARG A 158 -3.04 -0.10 27.43
N ARG A 159 -2.67 -0.79 28.52
CA ARG A 159 -1.64 -1.82 28.47
C ARG A 159 -2.18 -3.07 27.77
N HIS A 160 -1.42 -3.57 26.82
CA HIS A 160 -1.72 -4.80 26.10
C HIS A 160 -0.92 -5.97 26.66
N THR A 161 -1.51 -7.18 26.63
CA THR A 161 -0.85 -8.41 27.11
C THR A 161 -0.93 -9.50 26.04
N GLY A 162 0.23 -10.07 25.65
CA GLY A 162 0.35 -11.34 24.90
C GLY A 162 -0.18 -11.42 23.45
N ASN A 163 -0.90 -10.42 22.95
CA ASN A 163 -1.59 -10.48 21.64
C ASN A 163 -1.34 -9.26 20.74
N THR A 164 -0.29 -8.48 21.02
CA THR A 164 0.07 -7.30 20.20
C THR A 164 1.17 -7.60 19.20
N LYS A 165 1.38 -6.61 18.33
CA LYS A 165 2.53 -6.54 17.43
C LYS A 165 3.82 -6.77 18.22
N LEU A 166 4.69 -7.63 17.69
CA LEU A 166 6.05 -7.78 18.20
C LEU A 166 6.92 -6.64 17.67
N VAL A 167 7.68 -6.01 18.55
CA VAL A 167 8.62 -4.94 18.24
C VAL A 167 10.05 -5.37 18.55
N SER A 168 10.99 -4.80 17.81
CA SER A 168 12.42 -5.00 18.07
C SER A 168 12.83 -4.26 19.32
N GLN A 169 13.49 -4.95 20.24
CA GLN A 169 14.23 -4.32 21.31
C GLN A 169 15.68 -4.77 21.25
N ARG A 170 16.61 -3.81 21.16
CA ARG A 170 18.04 -4.11 21.05
C ARG A 170 18.55 -4.64 22.38
N VAL A 171 19.14 -5.83 22.37
CA VAL A 171 19.85 -6.42 23.51
C VAL A 171 21.35 -6.24 23.35
N GLY A 172 21.86 -6.26 22.11
CA GLY A 172 23.28 -6.11 21.81
C GLY A 172 23.99 -7.46 21.64
N PRO A 173 25.33 -7.47 21.55
CA PRO A 173 26.08 -8.68 21.17
C PRO A 173 26.34 -9.65 22.33
N GLU A 174 26.16 -9.20 23.57
CA GLU A 174 26.43 -9.96 24.80
C GLU A 174 25.69 -11.31 24.89
N PRO A 175 24.42 -11.44 24.46
CA PRO A 175 23.72 -12.73 24.51
C PRO A 175 24.43 -13.82 23.70
N TYR A 176 24.97 -13.50 22.52
CA TYR A 176 25.75 -14.45 21.73
C TYR A 176 27.10 -14.77 22.40
N ALA A 177 27.78 -13.76 22.96
CA ALA A 177 29.03 -13.98 23.66
C ALA A 177 28.85 -14.91 24.87
N THR A 178 27.77 -14.73 25.62
CA THR A 178 27.39 -15.60 26.75
C THR A 178 26.99 -17.00 26.26
N PHE A 179 26.24 -17.09 25.17
CA PHE A 179 25.81 -18.35 24.57
C PHE A 179 27.00 -19.20 24.11
N SER A 180 27.91 -18.60 23.33
CA SER A 180 29.01 -19.29 22.67
C SER A 180 30.33 -19.29 23.45
N GLY A 181 30.45 -18.47 24.49
CA GLY A 181 31.66 -18.29 25.30
C GLY A 181 32.67 -17.28 24.75
N LEU A 182 32.45 -16.74 23.54
CA LEU A 182 33.38 -15.85 22.84
C LEU A 182 32.63 -14.87 21.90
N GLU A 183 33.25 -13.75 21.54
CA GLU A 183 32.66 -12.75 20.63
C GLU A 183 32.95 -13.03 19.14
N LEU A 184 32.06 -12.58 18.24
CA LEU A 184 32.29 -12.66 16.79
C LEU A 184 33.36 -11.66 16.30
N ASN A 185 33.89 -11.90 15.09
CA ASN A 185 34.64 -10.89 14.35
C ASN A 185 33.68 -9.89 13.68
N TYR A 186 33.94 -8.60 13.85
CA TYR A 186 33.13 -7.51 13.29
C TYR A 186 33.83 -6.91 12.06
N LEU A 187 33.58 -7.47 10.88
CA LEU A 187 34.06 -6.90 9.62
C LEU A 187 33.16 -5.73 9.17
N PRO A 188 33.65 -4.85 8.27
CA PRO A 188 32.86 -3.77 7.73
C PRO A 188 31.52 -4.25 7.15
N PHE A 189 30.49 -3.45 7.39
CA PHE A 189 29.13 -3.75 6.97
C PHE A 189 28.97 -3.97 5.46
N LYS A 190 29.79 -3.25 4.67
CA LYS A 190 29.83 -3.28 3.21
C LYS A 190 30.93 -4.19 2.64
N GLU A 191 31.32 -5.24 3.37
CA GLU A 191 32.29 -6.23 2.88
C GLU A 191 31.88 -6.76 1.48
N PRO A 192 32.77 -6.79 0.47
CA PRO A 192 32.42 -7.31 -0.86
C PRO A 192 32.10 -8.80 -0.82
N GLU A 193 31.28 -9.26 -1.76
CA GLU A 193 31.07 -10.70 -1.97
C GLU A 193 32.36 -11.35 -2.46
N LYS A 194 32.66 -12.54 -1.95
CA LYS A 194 33.84 -13.32 -2.36
C LYS A 194 33.45 -14.77 -2.68
N PRO A 195 34.18 -15.45 -3.58
CA PRO A 195 33.94 -16.84 -3.93
C PRO A 195 33.94 -17.76 -2.70
N LEU A 196 33.03 -18.72 -2.70
CA LEU A 196 32.94 -19.72 -1.64
C LEU A 196 33.91 -20.88 -1.88
N GLU A 197 34.39 -21.44 -0.78
CA GLU A 197 35.22 -22.64 -0.74
C GLU A 197 34.56 -23.67 0.18
N VAL A 198 34.37 -24.89 -0.31
CA VAL A 198 33.95 -26.02 0.53
C VAL A 198 35.18 -26.64 1.16
N THR A 199 35.18 -26.71 2.49
CA THR A 199 36.27 -27.28 3.30
C THR A 199 36.41 -28.80 3.10
N ALA A 200 37.47 -29.41 3.62
CA ALA A 200 37.65 -30.86 3.56
C ALA A 200 36.49 -31.60 4.28
N GLU A 201 36.08 -31.08 5.43
CA GLU A 201 34.91 -31.53 6.18
C GLU A 201 33.63 -31.30 5.36
N GLY A 202 33.47 -30.12 4.75
CA GLY A 202 32.38 -29.82 3.84
C GLY A 202 32.23 -30.82 2.69
N LYS A 203 33.34 -31.26 2.10
CA LYS A 203 33.35 -32.26 1.01
C LYS A 203 32.93 -33.66 1.47
N GLN A 204 33.05 -33.96 2.77
CA GLN A 204 32.50 -35.20 3.36
C GLN A 204 31.00 -35.07 3.65
N TRP A 205 30.54 -33.83 3.90
CA TRP A 205 29.15 -33.54 4.24
C TRP A 205 28.26 -33.32 3.02
N PHE A 206 28.78 -32.79 1.91
CA PHE A 206 27.99 -32.41 0.75
C PHE A 206 28.14 -33.40 -0.41
N SER A 207 27.13 -33.46 -1.29
CA SER A 207 27.24 -34.19 -2.55
C SER A 207 28.16 -33.47 -3.53
N ASP A 208 28.77 -34.17 -4.49
CA ASP A 208 29.64 -33.55 -5.51
C ASP A 208 28.92 -32.43 -6.30
N GLU A 209 27.62 -32.61 -6.56
CA GLU A 209 26.78 -31.60 -7.20
C GLU A 209 26.63 -30.34 -6.33
N ALA A 210 26.38 -30.53 -5.03
CA ALA A 210 26.30 -29.43 -4.07
C ALA A 210 27.65 -28.72 -3.91
N VAL A 211 28.77 -29.45 -3.87
CA VAL A 211 30.11 -28.87 -3.83
C VAL A 211 30.32 -27.94 -5.02
N LYS A 212 30.02 -28.42 -6.23
CA LYS A 212 30.14 -27.63 -7.45
C LYS A 212 29.23 -26.39 -7.44
N ALA A 213 27.99 -26.53 -6.97
CA ALA A 213 27.06 -25.41 -6.87
C ALA A 213 27.51 -24.35 -5.86
N ILE A 214 28.04 -24.79 -4.71
CA ILE A 214 28.54 -23.91 -3.64
C ILE A 214 29.82 -23.21 -4.08
N GLU A 215 30.82 -23.93 -4.59
CA GLU A 215 32.10 -23.35 -5.08
C GLU A 215 31.90 -22.44 -6.31
N GLY A 216 30.81 -22.62 -7.06
CA GLY A 216 30.40 -21.71 -8.14
C GLY A 216 29.72 -20.40 -7.68
N ALA A 217 29.44 -20.26 -6.38
CA ALA A 217 28.76 -19.09 -5.82
C ALA A 217 29.72 -18.15 -5.10
N SER A 218 29.25 -16.92 -4.84
CA SER A 218 29.93 -15.94 -4.00
C SER A 218 28.97 -15.42 -2.93
N MET A 219 29.50 -15.14 -1.74
CA MET A 219 28.72 -14.49 -0.68
C MET A 219 29.57 -13.53 0.13
N ARG A 220 28.88 -12.59 0.79
CA ARG A 220 29.43 -11.72 1.83
C ARG A 220 29.51 -12.47 3.16
N VAL A 221 30.68 -12.45 3.80
CA VAL A 221 30.88 -12.90 5.18
C VAL A 221 31.36 -11.72 5.99
N CYS A 222 30.52 -11.18 6.89
CA CYS A 222 30.89 -10.00 7.68
C CYS A 222 30.87 -10.23 9.20
N ARG A 223 30.37 -11.37 9.66
CA ARG A 223 30.36 -11.76 11.08
C ARG A 223 30.95 -13.16 11.30
N PRO A 224 32.15 -13.48 10.79
CA PRO A 224 32.71 -14.82 10.99
C PRO A 224 33.01 -15.08 12.48
N PRO A 225 32.98 -16.34 12.93
CA PRO A 225 33.41 -16.72 14.28
C PRO A 225 34.90 -16.45 14.49
N LYS A 226 35.36 -16.23 15.74
CA LYS A 226 36.79 -16.26 16.07
C LYS A 226 37.30 -17.72 16.12
N GLU A 227 38.61 -17.88 16.15
CA GLU A 227 39.22 -19.19 16.38
C GLU A 227 38.79 -19.76 17.75
N GLY A 228 38.50 -21.06 17.83
CA GLY A 228 37.97 -21.72 19.03
C GLY A 228 36.43 -21.71 19.21
N HIS A 229 35.67 -21.06 18.33
CA HIS A 229 34.19 -21.00 18.40
C HIS A 229 33.43 -22.20 17.80
N LYS A 230 34.11 -23.10 17.09
CA LYS A 230 33.47 -24.00 16.12
C LYS A 230 34.03 -25.40 16.24
N ASP A 231 33.13 -26.38 16.24
CA ASP A 231 33.48 -27.79 16.20
C ASP A 231 33.53 -28.29 14.76
N LEU A 232 32.86 -27.59 13.84
CA LEU A 232 32.74 -27.93 12.43
C LEU A 232 32.72 -26.66 11.57
N VAL A 233 33.47 -26.67 10.47
CA VAL A 233 33.38 -25.67 9.40
C VAL A 233 33.09 -26.41 8.11
N LEU A 234 32.06 -26.00 7.37
CA LEU A 234 31.68 -26.65 6.12
C LEU A 234 32.02 -25.78 4.90
N VAL A 235 31.76 -24.48 5.00
CA VAL A 235 31.96 -23.52 3.92
C VAL A 235 32.61 -22.26 4.45
N ARG A 236 33.58 -21.71 3.71
CA ARG A 236 34.27 -20.46 4.03
C ARG A 236 34.49 -19.61 2.77
N ASN A 237 35.00 -18.40 2.96
CA ASN A 237 35.64 -17.63 1.91
C ASN A 237 36.85 -16.88 2.48
N ALA A 238 37.49 -16.05 1.67
CA ALA A 238 38.66 -15.28 2.10
C ALA A 238 38.39 -14.23 3.21
N SER A 239 37.12 -13.94 3.56
CA SER A 239 36.77 -13.09 4.71
C SER A 239 36.54 -13.90 6.00
N GLY A 240 36.37 -15.22 5.92
CA GLY A 240 36.21 -16.11 7.07
C GLY A 240 35.17 -17.21 6.84
N ASP A 241 34.80 -17.91 7.91
CA ASP A 241 33.87 -19.05 7.85
C ASP A 241 32.43 -18.59 7.65
N LEU A 242 31.76 -19.19 6.67
CA LEU A 242 30.37 -18.91 6.32
C LEU A 242 29.42 -19.86 7.06
N ILE A 243 29.54 -21.17 6.82
CA ILE A 243 28.71 -22.21 7.45
C ILE A 243 29.57 -22.99 8.44
N HIS A 244 29.19 -22.94 9.71
CA HIS A 244 29.87 -23.62 10.80
C HIS A 244 28.86 -24.13 11.84
N GLY A 245 29.28 -25.13 12.61
CA GLY A 245 28.49 -25.79 13.65
C GLY A 245 29.23 -25.84 15.00
N ASN A 246 28.46 -25.83 16.08
CA ASN A 246 28.95 -26.04 17.45
C ASN A 246 27.96 -26.93 18.25
N GLN A 247 28.48 -27.89 19.02
CA GLN A 247 27.71 -28.84 19.82
C GLN A 247 27.63 -28.45 21.30
N TYR A 248 28.47 -27.53 21.76
CA TYR A 248 28.60 -27.10 23.16
C TYR A 248 28.79 -28.26 24.14
N GLY A 249 29.51 -29.30 23.71
CA GLY A 249 29.74 -30.53 24.49
C GLY A 249 28.56 -31.51 24.56
N GLY A 250 27.47 -31.25 23.83
CA GLY A 250 26.30 -32.13 23.74
C GLY A 250 26.24 -32.97 22.46
N LYS A 251 25.03 -33.43 22.11
CA LYS A 251 24.79 -34.29 20.92
C LYS A 251 24.15 -33.57 19.73
N GLY A 252 23.58 -32.40 19.95
CA GLY A 252 22.91 -31.61 18.92
C GLY A 252 23.86 -30.64 18.23
N TRP A 253 23.29 -29.73 17.44
CA TRP A 253 24.07 -28.77 16.65
C TRP A 253 23.43 -27.38 16.64
N PHE A 254 24.22 -26.36 16.93
CA PHE A 254 23.94 -24.98 16.57
C PHE A 254 24.65 -24.67 15.26
N PHE A 255 23.89 -24.54 14.17
CA PHE A 255 24.40 -24.12 12.87
C PHE A 255 24.15 -22.64 12.63
N ARG A 256 25.13 -21.98 12.01
CA ARG A 256 25.05 -20.56 11.73
C ARG A 256 25.58 -20.22 10.34
N ASN A 257 24.87 -19.30 9.69
CA ASN A 257 25.34 -18.58 8.51
C ASN A 257 25.93 -17.21 8.91
N SER A 258 27.22 -16.97 8.62
CA SER A 258 27.96 -15.75 9.00
C SER A 258 27.72 -14.54 8.07
N THR A 259 26.75 -14.60 7.16
CA THR A 259 26.50 -13.53 6.20
C THR A 259 25.96 -12.25 6.84
N GLY A 260 26.33 -11.11 6.24
CA GLY A 260 25.74 -9.79 6.54
C GLY A 260 24.66 -9.50 5.53
N GLY A 261 23.41 -9.66 5.93
CA GLY A 261 22.27 -9.71 5.02
C GLY A 261 22.17 -8.53 4.04
N PHE A 262 22.48 -8.80 2.78
CA PHE A 262 22.16 -7.94 1.66
C PHE A 262 21.66 -8.81 0.51
N GLY A 263 20.40 -8.61 0.14
CA GLY A 263 19.81 -9.21 -1.04
C GLY A 263 19.36 -10.66 -0.86
N ARG A 264 18.46 -11.07 -1.76
CA ARG A 264 18.05 -12.47 -1.88
C ARG A 264 19.21 -13.27 -2.47
N ASN A 265 19.65 -14.32 -1.77
CA ASN A 265 20.63 -15.24 -2.31
C ASN A 265 20.10 -16.69 -2.22
N PRO A 266 19.66 -17.28 -3.35
CA PRO A 266 19.09 -18.62 -3.38
C PRO A 266 20.03 -19.71 -2.82
N ILE A 267 21.36 -19.49 -2.85
CA ILE A 267 22.33 -20.48 -2.34
C ILE A 267 22.16 -20.75 -0.84
N ALA A 268 21.57 -19.82 -0.09
CA ALA A 268 21.33 -19.99 1.35
C ALA A 268 20.43 -21.19 1.67
N GLY A 269 19.43 -21.45 0.81
CA GLY A 269 18.56 -22.62 0.95
C GLY A 269 19.32 -23.93 0.68
N THR A 270 20.14 -23.96 -0.37
CA THR A 270 21.00 -25.10 -0.69
C THR A 270 21.98 -25.41 0.44
N LEU A 271 22.66 -24.39 0.97
CA LEU A 271 23.59 -24.55 2.10
C LEU A 271 22.91 -25.19 3.31
N MET A 272 21.68 -24.78 3.64
CA MET A 272 20.93 -25.37 4.74
C MET A 272 20.54 -26.83 4.47
N LEU A 273 19.89 -27.10 3.34
CA LEU A 273 19.40 -28.45 3.04
C LEU A 273 20.55 -29.45 2.93
N GLU A 274 21.65 -29.08 2.29
CA GLU A 274 22.81 -29.96 2.14
C GLU A 274 23.53 -30.19 3.47
N THR A 275 23.58 -29.18 4.35
CA THR A 275 24.10 -29.36 5.71
C THR A 275 23.21 -30.31 6.51
N LEU A 276 21.89 -30.17 6.44
CA LEU A 276 20.96 -31.08 7.12
C LEU A 276 20.97 -32.49 6.52
N ALA A 277 21.20 -32.63 5.21
CA ALA A 277 21.34 -33.92 4.57
C ALA A 277 22.65 -34.62 4.97
N GLY A 278 23.75 -33.87 5.07
CA GLY A 278 25.01 -34.35 5.67
C GLY A 278 24.81 -34.80 7.11
N LEU A 279 24.11 -33.99 7.91
CA LEU A 279 23.77 -34.35 9.29
C LEU A 279 22.92 -35.62 9.36
N ALA A 280 21.89 -35.76 8.52
CA ALA A 280 21.05 -36.95 8.50
C ALA A 280 21.81 -38.23 8.13
N ARG A 281 22.90 -38.13 7.36
CA ARG A 281 23.78 -39.27 7.06
C ARG A 281 24.65 -39.65 8.26
N GLN A 282 25.13 -38.67 9.01
CA GLN A 282 26.08 -38.88 10.11
C GLN A 282 25.39 -39.17 11.45
N ASN A 283 24.29 -38.48 11.71
CA ASN A 283 23.52 -38.51 12.95
C ASN A 283 22.00 -38.56 12.66
N PRO A 284 21.51 -39.62 11.98
CA PRO A 284 20.10 -39.73 11.61
C PRO A 284 19.14 -39.62 12.80
N GLU A 285 19.55 -40.06 13.99
CA GLU A 285 18.77 -40.05 15.22
C GLU A 285 18.33 -38.65 15.68
N LEU A 286 19.05 -37.59 15.26
CA LEU A 286 18.70 -36.21 15.62
C LEU A 286 17.47 -35.71 14.85
N LEU A 287 17.19 -36.28 13.68
CA LEU A 287 16.14 -35.81 12.77
C LEU A 287 15.05 -36.85 12.47
N LYS A 288 15.32 -38.14 12.68
CA LYS A 288 14.41 -39.24 12.32
C LYS A 288 13.18 -39.29 13.23
N ASP A 289 11.99 -39.34 12.63
CA ASP A 289 10.70 -39.33 13.32
C ASP A 289 10.50 -38.07 14.20
N LYS A 290 11.17 -36.95 13.86
CA LYS A 290 11.13 -35.68 14.59
C LYS A 290 10.40 -34.57 13.80
N ARG A 291 10.03 -33.51 14.52
CA ARG A 291 9.46 -32.28 13.96
C ARG A 291 10.57 -31.32 13.51
N PHE A 292 10.32 -30.66 12.39
CA PHE A 292 11.13 -29.61 11.79
C PHE A 292 10.35 -28.30 11.93
N ALA A 293 10.72 -27.49 12.91
CA ALA A 293 10.03 -26.23 13.22
C ALA A 293 10.62 -25.06 12.44
N VAL A 294 9.75 -24.20 11.90
CA VAL A 294 10.09 -22.86 11.40
C VAL A 294 9.38 -21.83 12.24
N ILE A 295 10.12 -20.86 12.80
CA ILE A 295 9.52 -19.75 13.55
C ILE A 295 8.82 -18.79 12.55
N SER A 296 7.53 -18.53 12.75
CA SER A 296 6.69 -17.69 11.88
C SER A 296 5.62 -16.96 12.69
N LEU A 297 5.90 -15.72 13.04
CA LEU A 297 5.13 -14.92 13.99
C LEU A 297 4.09 -14.05 13.24
N PRO A 298 2.76 -14.27 13.40
CA PRO A 298 1.70 -13.71 12.55
C PRO A 298 1.52 -12.18 12.54
N LEU A 299 2.25 -11.43 13.36
CA LEU A 299 2.19 -9.95 13.44
C LEU A 299 3.59 -9.31 13.36
N PHE A 300 4.57 -10.12 12.97
CA PHE A 300 5.96 -9.71 12.80
C PHE A 300 6.26 -9.82 11.30
N LYS A 301 6.72 -8.73 10.66
CA LYS A 301 6.81 -8.73 9.19
C LYS A 301 7.73 -9.87 8.71
N GLU A 302 7.29 -10.61 7.71
CA GLU A 302 8.05 -11.73 7.12
C GLU A 302 9.42 -11.33 6.57
N ASN A 303 9.64 -10.03 6.34
CA ASN A 303 10.88 -9.43 5.86
C ASN A 303 11.53 -8.47 6.89
N MET A 304 11.14 -8.50 8.17
CA MET A 304 11.74 -7.65 9.23
C MET A 304 13.08 -8.22 9.72
N SER A 305 13.98 -8.44 8.77
CA SER A 305 15.42 -8.62 8.94
C SER A 305 16.00 -8.67 7.53
N TRP A 306 17.31 -8.63 7.38
CA TRP A 306 17.93 -8.76 6.07
C TRP A 306 18.13 -10.23 5.67
N ALA A 307 17.13 -11.07 5.94
CA ALA A 307 17.18 -12.50 5.67
C ALA A 307 17.33 -12.79 4.17
N ALA A 308 18.12 -13.80 3.85
CA ALA A 308 18.37 -14.22 2.46
C ALA A 308 17.11 -14.80 1.78
N LEU A 309 16.21 -15.39 2.56
CA LEU A 309 14.90 -15.93 2.17
C LEU A 309 13.83 -15.48 3.18
N ARG A 310 12.59 -15.32 2.73
CA ARG A 310 11.43 -15.02 3.57
C ARG A 310 11.04 -16.23 4.43
N VAL A 311 10.33 -15.99 5.52
CA VAL A 311 9.80 -17.05 6.41
C VAL A 311 9.03 -18.13 5.64
N GLY A 312 8.13 -17.72 4.73
CA GLY A 312 7.36 -18.65 3.90
C GLY A 312 8.24 -19.45 2.92
N GLU A 313 9.33 -18.87 2.43
CA GLU A 313 10.27 -19.55 1.52
C GLU A 313 11.06 -20.64 2.25
N TRP A 314 11.46 -20.41 3.51
CA TRP A 314 12.07 -21.44 4.35
C TRP A 314 11.15 -22.62 4.65
N SER A 315 9.88 -22.34 4.96
CA SER A 315 8.88 -23.40 5.20
C SER A 315 8.61 -24.21 3.93
N ALA A 316 8.48 -23.54 2.78
CA ALA A 316 8.32 -24.22 1.50
C ALA A 316 9.53 -25.10 1.15
N LEU A 317 10.75 -24.61 1.39
CA LEU A 317 12.00 -25.34 1.17
C LEU A 317 12.05 -26.65 1.98
N LEU A 318 11.66 -26.61 3.25
CA LEU A 318 11.60 -27.82 4.09
C LEU A 318 10.47 -28.77 3.66
N ASN A 319 9.28 -28.26 3.39
CA ASN A 319 8.11 -29.07 3.00
C ASN A 319 8.33 -29.81 1.67
N THR A 320 9.07 -29.22 0.74
CA THR A 320 9.35 -29.79 -0.59
C THR A 320 10.62 -30.66 -0.61
N SER A 321 11.40 -30.66 0.47
CA SER A 321 12.65 -31.41 0.53
C SER A 321 12.43 -32.91 0.66
N LYS A 322 13.19 -33.68 -0.12
CA LYS A 322 13.27 -35.15 0.02
C LYS A 322 13.82 -35.55 1.39
N LEU A 323 14.59 -34.70 2.05
CA LEU A 323 15.19 -34.98 3.36
C LEU A 323 14.12 -35.21 4.43
N VAL A 324 13.12 -34.32 4.52
CA VAL A 324 12.09 -34.41 5.57
C VAL A 324 11.30 -35.72 5.43
N SER A 325 10.94 -36.09 4.19
CA SER A 325 10.25 -37.35 3.93
C SER A 325 11.14 -38.58 4.19
N GLN A 326 12.42 -38.56 3.81
CA GLN A 326 13.39 -39.62 4.12
C GLN A 326 13.55 -39.85 5.62
N MET A 327 13.52 -38.77 6.40
CA MET A 327 13.60 -38.83 7.88
C MET A 327 12.26 -39.09 8.55
N ARG A 328 11.17 -39.27 7.79
CA ARG A 328 9.79 -39.39 8.30
C ARG A 328 9.41 -38.23 9.23
N GLY A 329 9.96 -37.06 8.96
CA GLY A 329 9.74 -35.85 9.74
C GLY A 329 8.45 -35.13 9.35
N GLN A 330 8.04 -34.21 10.21
CA GLN A 330 6.90 -33.31 9.97
C GLN A 330 7.36 -31.86 10.08
N VAL A 331 7.06 -31.04 9.07
CA VAL A 331 7.27 -29.58 9.17
C VAL A 331 6.12 -28.95 9.97
N VAL A 332 6.47 -28.11 10.93
CA VAL A 332 5.51 -27.38 11.77
C VAL A 332 5.92 -25.91 11.89
N MET A 333 4.95 -25.04 12.14
CA MET A 333 5.18 -23.61 12.34
C MET A 333 5.09 -23.27 13.83
N ILE A 334 6.02 -22.48 14.33
CA ILE A 334 5.97 -21.87 15.67
C ILE A 334 5.46 -20.43 15.51
N ARG A 335 4.29 -20.12 16.07
CA ARG A 335 3.56 -18.87 15.84
C ARG A 335 3.63 -17.87 16.99
N THR A 336 4.08 -18.29 18.17
CA THR A 336 4.24 -17.40 19.33
C THR A 336 5.55 -17.67 20.07
N PRO A 337 6.05 -16.69 20.86
CA PRO A 337 7.15 -16.93 21.80
C PRO A 337 6.89 -18.11 22.75
N GLU A 338 5.66 -18.26 23.24
CA GLU A 338 5.28 -19.35 24.16
C GLU A 338 5.37 -20.73 23.49
N GLU A 339 4.97 -20.82 22.21
CA GLU A 339 5.15 -22.03 21.41
C GLU A 339 6.64 -22.32 21.19
N LEU A 340 7.47 -21.30 20.96
CA LEU A 340 8.93 -21.47 20.84
C LEU A 340 9.53 -22.04 22.12
N LYS A 341 9.18 -21.45 23.27
CA LYS A 341 9.66 -21.91 24.58
C LYS A 341 9.27 -23.36 24.85
N SER A 342 8.04 -23.73 24.48
CA SER A 342 7.56 -25.11 24.60
C SER A 342 8.31 -26.06 23.67
N ALA A 343 8.55 -25.66 22.41
CA ALA A 343 9.29 -26.45 21.43
C ALA A 343 10.74 -26.70 21.86
N LEU A 344 11.41 -25.71 22.45
CA LEU A 344 12.76 -25.83 22.99
C LEU A 344 12.88 -26.91 24.08
N GLN A 345 11.79 -27.21 24.79
CA GLN A 345 11.75 -28.20 25.88
C GLN A 345 11.26 -29.58 25.42
N ASP A 346 10.66 -29.70 24.23
CA ASP A 346 10.07 -30.93 23.72
C ASP A 346 11.05 -31.72 22.82
N ASN A 347 11.42 -32.91 23.28
CA ASN A 347 12.32 -33.82 22.56
C ASN A 347 11.76 -34.35 21.22
N LYS A 348 10.49 -34.06 20.88
CA LYS A 348 9.93 -34.36 19.55
C LYS A 348 10.46 -33.44 18.45
N PHE A 349 11.01 -32.29 18.80
CA PHE A 349 11.62 -31.37 17.84
C PHE A 349 13.07 -31.76 17.59
N GLY A 350 13.39 -32.03 16.32
CA GLY A 350 14.74 -32.34 15.87
C GLY A 350 15.46 -31.12 15.31
N LEU A 351 14.71 -30.22 14.66
CA LEU A 351 15.21 -28.96 14.11
C LEU A 351 14.30 -27.80 14.52
N ILE A 352 14.88 -26.69 14.93
CA ILE A 352 14.22 -25.38 15.01
C ILE A 352 15.03 -24.39 14.17
N LEU A 353 14.39 -23.83 13.14
CA LEU A 353 14.94 -22.79 12.27
C LEU A 353 14.48 -21.42 12.75
N ASN A 354 15.43 -20.53 13.02
CA ASN A 354 15.16 -19.10 13.18
C ASN A 354 15.37 -18.37 11.84
N PRO A 355 14.31 -17.98 11.13
CA PRO A 355 14.43 -17.28 9.85
C PRO A 355 14.67 -15.77 10.02
N TYR A 356 14.72 -15.25 11.24
CA TYR A 356 14.78 -13.81 11.52
C TYR A 356 16.20 -13.29 11.78
N ASN A 357 17.24 -14.02 11.39
CA ASN A 357 18.66 -13.66 11.56
C ASN A 357 19.00 -13.31 13.03
N GLU A 358 19.20 -12.02 13.32
CA GLU A 358 19.70 -11.53 14.61
C GLU A 358 18.61 -11.47 15.70
N TRP A 359 17.37 -11.83 15.38
CA TRP A 359 16.20 -11.58 16.22
C TRP A 359 15.72 -12.87 16.88
N LEU A 360 15.41 -12.81 18.17
CA LEU A 360 14.87 -13.92 18.95
C LEU A 360 13.48 -13.59 19.46
N ALA A 361 12.52 -14.48 19.26
CA ALA A 361 11.15 -14.31 19.73
C ALA A 361 11.03 -14.73 21.21
N THR A 362 10.88 -13.74 22.10
CA THR A 362 10.96 -13.96 23.55
C THR A 362 9.69 -13.53 24.27
N GLY A 363 8.82 -12.76 23.61
CA GLY A 363 7.60 -12.21 24.22
C GLY A 363 7.89 -10.97 25.07
N THR A 364 8.90 -11.02 25.94
CA THR A 364 9.41 -9.84 26.67
C THR A 364 10.93 -9.82 26.68
N ILE A 365 11.53 -8.62 26.80
CA ILE A 365 12.99 -8.48 26.81
C ILE A 365 13.62 -9.14 28.05
N GLU A 366 12.92 -9.16 29.19
CA GLU A 366 13.37 -9.79 30.43
C GLU A 366 13.54 -11.31 30.26
N GLN A 367 12.76 -11.93 29.36
CA GLN A 367 12.86 -13.35 29.09
C GLN A 367 14.02 -13.70 28.14
N HIS A 368 14.67 -12.72 27.49
CA HIS A 368 15.63 -12.97 26.42
C HIS A 368 16.76 -13.93 26.80
N GLN A 369 17.41 -13.69 27.94
CA GLN A 369 18.48 -14.58 28.42
C GLN A 369 17.98 -15.99 28.70
N SER A 370 16.76 -16.15 29.21
CA SER A 370 16.17 -17.46 29.48
C SER A 370 15.91 -18.27 28.19
N TYR A 371 15.52 -17.61 27.10
CA TYR A 371 15.38 -18.28 25.81
C TYR A 371 16.73 -18.64 25.21
N VAL A 372 17.73 -17.77 25.30
CA VAL A 372 19.10 -18.07 24.84
C VAL A 372 19.67 -19.28 25.59
N ALA A 373 19.47 -19.37 26.91
CA ALA A 373 19.82 -20.55 27.69
C ALA A 373 19.05 -21.80 27.25
N ALA A 374 17.73 -21.68 27.05
CA ALA A 374 16.90 -22.80 26.59
C ALA A 374 17.30 -23.31 25.19
N ILE A 375 17.76 -22.44 24.29
CA ILE A 375 18.34 -22.83 22.99
C ILE A 375 19.62 -23.63 23.19
N LYS A 376 20.49 -23.18 24.10
CA LYS A 376 21.74 -23.90 24.39
C LYS A 376 21.45 -25.28 24.95
N ASP A 377 20.50 -25.38 25.88
CA ASP A 377 20.10 -26.66 26.46
C ASP A 377 19.42 -27.57 25.42
N PHE A 378 18.62 -27.01 24.50
CA PHE A 378 18.04 -27.74 23.39
C PHE A 378 19.13 -28.36 22.50
N VAL A 379 20.17 -27.59 22.16
CA VAL A 379 21.34 -28.10 21.41
C VAL A 379 22.08 -29.18 22.20
N ILE A 380 22.36 -28.96 23.49
CA ILE A 380 23.07 -29.94 24.32
C ILE A 380 22.32 -31.27 24.38
N ARG A 381 20.98 -31.24 24.50
CA ARG A 381 20.12 -32.43 24.57
C ARG A 381 19.99 -33.22 23.26
N GLY A 382 20.47 -32.70 22.13
CA GLY A 382 20.33 -33.36 20.82
C GLY A 382 19.42 -32.65 19.82
N GLY A 383 19.02 -31.42 20.08
CA GLY A 383 18.28 -30.58 19.13
C GLY A 383 19.20 -29.88 18.13
N VAL A 384 18.68 -29.57 16.95
CA VAL A 384 19.38 -28.76 15.94
C VAL A 384 18.77 -27.37 15.89
N TRP A 385 19.55 -26.34 16.22
CA TRP A 385 19.16 -24.94 16.04
C TRP A 385 19.86 -24.37 14.81
N TRP A 386 19.09 -23.73 13.92
CA TRP A 386 19.64 -23.12 12.70
C TRP A 386 19.42 -21.61 12.69
N GLU A 387 20.53 -20.85 12.61
CA GLU A 387 20.51 -19.40 12.42
C GLU A 387 20.83 -18.95 11.00
N THR A 388 20.00 -18.06 10.46
CA THR A 388 20.06 -17.67 9.05
C THR A 388 20.99 -16.49 8.72
N GLY A 389 21.51 -15.76 9.71
CA GLY A 389 22.41 -14.63 9.43
C GLY A 389 22.71 -13.70 10.60
N GLY A 390 23.69 -12.81 10.41
CA GLY A 390 24.00 -11.72 11.35
C GLY A 390 24.61 -12.16 12.69
N VAL A 391 24.53 -11.29 13.72
CA VAL A 391 24.83 -11.56 15.13
C VAL A 391 23.61 -12.20 15.81
N PRO A 392 23.61 -13.50 16.12
CA PRO A 392 22.45 -14.16 16.71
C PRO A 392 22.02 -13.50 18.03
N PHE A 393 20.71 -13.43 18.26
CA PHE A 393 20.12 -12.94 19.51
C PHE A 393 20.44 -11.47 19.85
N TYR A 394 20.84 -10.67 18.88
CA TYR A 394 21.13 -9.25 19.07
C TYR A 394 19.87 -8.42 19.38
N PHE A 395 18.73 -8.86 18.87
CA PHE A 395 17.43 -8.25 19.11
C PHE A 395 16.46 -9.24 19.77
N SER A 396 15.66 -8.73 20.70
CA SER A 396 14.49 -9.38 21.28
C SER A 396 13.25 -8.94 20.51
N ALA A 397 12.49 -9.87 19.96
CA ALA A 397 11.14 -9.61 19.46
C ALA A 397 10.15 -9.77 20.63
N ALA A 398 9.76 -8.64 21.21
CA ALA A 398 8.91 -8.55 22.39
C ALA A 398 7.56 -7.90 22.06
N TYR A 399 6.51 -8.23 22.82
CA TYR A 399 5.19 -7.63 22.67
C TYR A 399 5.26 -6.13 22.92
N GLN A 400 4.64 -5.37 22.03
CA GLN A 400 4.40 -3.95 22.26
C GLN A 400 3.32 -3.81 23.34
N GLU A 401 3.70 -3.43 24.55
CA GLU A 401 2.74 -3.25 25.66
C GLU A 401 1.89 -1.99 25.49
N TYR A 402 2.47 -0.94 24.92
CA TYR A 402 1.80 0.34 24.71
C TYR A 402 1.91 0.76 23.25
N CYS A 403 0.77 1.12 22.67
CA CYS A 403 0.74 1.65 21.32
C CYS A 403 1.23 3.11 21.31
N SER A 404 1.90 3.47 20.22
CA SER A 404 2.37 4.82 19.98
C SER A 404 2.30 5.14 18.49
N TYR A 405 2.04 6.40 18.19
CA TYR A 405 2.02 6.92 16.84
C TYR A 405 2.65 8.31 16.81
N HIS A 406 3.39 8.62 15.74
CA HIS A 406 3.95 9.94 15.53
C HIS A 406 3.92 10.30 14.05
N THR A 407 3.91 11.60 13.76
CA THR A 407 3.93 12.14 12.40
C THR A 407 4.70 13.45 12.33
N LEU A 408 5.09 13.84 11.11
CA LEU A 408 5.83 15.08 10.83
C LEU A 408 4.97 16.03 10.02
N TYR A 409 4.94 17.30 10.41
CA TYR A 409 4.22 18.36 9.71
C TYR A 409 5.22 19.45 9.25
N PRO A 410 5.11 20.01 8.03
CA PRO A 410 4.20 19.62 6.96
C PRO A 410 4.48 18.21 6.42
N ALA A 411 3.51 17.66 5.67
CA ALA A 411 3.32 16.25 5.25
C ALA A 411 2.45 15.38 6.17
N ALA A 412 2.11 15.81 7.38
CA ALA A 412 0.92 15.37 8.09
C ALA A 412 -0.26 16.21 7.65
N VAL A 413 -1.48 15.66 7.69
CA VAL A 413 -2.67 16.36 7.17
C VAL A 413 -2.92 17.75 7.78
N ALA A 414 -2.55 17.96 9.05
CA ALA A 414 -2.61 19.24 9.75
C ALA A 414 -1.75 19.23 11.04
N ASP A 415 -1.44 20.39 11.60
CA ASP A 415 -0.93 20.57 12.98
C ASP A 415 -2.10 20.69 13.97
N PHE A 416 -2.84 19.59 14.16
CA PHE A 416 -4.09 19.56 14.93
C PHE A 416 -4.29 18.25 15.68
N ALA A 417 -4.76 18.32 16.93
CA ALA A 417 -5.31 17.19 17.67
C ALA A 417 -6.56 17.61 18.46
N GLN A 418 -7.45 16.66 18.76
CA GLN A 418 -8.55 16.89 19.69
C GLN A 418 -8.77 15.69 20.61
N PHE A 419 -8.88 15.95 21.91
CA PHE A 419 -9.25 14.97 22.92
C PHE A 419 -10.71 15.17 23.29
N GLN A 420 -11.53 14.13 23.15
CA GLN A 420 -12.95 14.20 23.46
C GLN A 420 -13.24 13.55 24.81
N PHE A 421 -13.89 14.29 25.70
CA PHE A 421 -14.36 13.80 26.99
C PHE A 421 -15.85 14.07 27.17
N ALA A 422 -16.49 13.30 28.06
CA ALA A 422 -17.88 13.56 28.46
C ALA A 422 -18.07 14.95 29.09
N SER A 423 -17.02 15.51 29.72
CA SER A 423 -17.06 16.84 30.36
C SER A 423 -16.75 18.02 29.42
N GLY A 424 -16.38 17.75 28.15
CA GLY A 424 -15.94 18.75 27.18
C GLY A 424 -14.78 18.27 26.33
N ASN A 425 -14.52 18.95 25.21
CA ASN A 425 -13.40 18.62 24.33
C ASN A 425 -12.22 19.56 24.57
N VAL A 426 -11.00 19.08 24.29
CA VAL A 426 -9.78 19.89 24.25
C VAL A 426 -9.20 19.82 22.84
N SER A 427 -9.24 20.93 22.12
CA SER A 427 -8.63 21.09 20.80
C SER A 427 -7.27 21.73 20.91
N ILE A 428 -6.29 21.21 20.19
CA ILE A 428 -4.88 21.59 20.30
C ILE A 428 -4.31 21.78 18.90
N PHE A 429 -3.73 22.95 18.61
CA PHE A 429 -3.16 23.22 17.28
C PHE A 429 -2.17 24.39 17.27
N GLY A 430 -1.27 24.37 16.28
CA GLY A 430 -0.38 25.50 15.99
C GLY A 430 -1.08 26.59 15.17
N ILE A 431 -0.72 27.85 15.43
CA ILE A 431 -1.15 29.01 14.64
C ILE A 431 0.01 29.44 13.73
N GLN A 432 -0.08 29.00 12.48
CA GLN A 432 0.90 29.20 11.40
C GLN A 432 0.17 29.56 10.10
N PRO A 433 -0.27 30.82 9.92
CA PRO A 433 -1.05 31.24 8.75
C PRO A 433 -0.39 30.88 7.40
N MET A 434 -1.22 30.63 6.39
CA MET A 434 -0.77 30.32 5.03
C MET A 434 0.00 31.48 4.38
N LEU A 435 0.88 31.16 3.42
CA LEU A 435 1.53 32.15 2.58
C LEU A 435 0.47 32.99 1.84
N ARG A 436 0.64 34.31 1.78
CA ARG A 436 -0.29 35.20 1.05
C ARG A 436 0.07 35.36 -0.42
N ARG A 437 1.33 35.09 -0.76
CA ARG A 437 1.94 35.21 -2.08
C ARG A 437 3.18 34.31 -2.16
N PRO A 438 3.67 33.98 -3.37
CA PRO A 438 4.94 33.28 -3.51
C PRO A 438 6.05 33.97 -2.71
N TRP A 439 6.88 33.18 -2.01
CA TRP A 439 8.07 33.64 -1.29
C TRP A 439 7.79 34.57 -0.08
N ASP A 440 6.62 34.48 0.55
CA ASP A 440 6.23 35.25 1.75
C ASP A 440 6.98 34.80 3.03
N ARG A 441 8.22 35.27 3.19
CA ARG A 441 9.14 34.90 4.28
C ARG A 441 8.61 35.13 5.69
N GLU A 442 7.68 36.07 5.87
CA GLU A 442 7.06 36.37 7.17
C GLU A 442 6.17 35.21 7.68
N ARG A 443 5.79 34.30 6.78
CA ARG A 443 4.81 33.25 7.02
C ARG A 443 5.34 31.84 6.76
N TYR A 444 6.66 31.69 6.73
CA TYR A 444 7.25 30.36 6.64
C TYR A 444 6.85 29.52 7.85
N CYS A 445 6.37 28.33 7.54
CA CYS A 445 5.96 27.33 8.49
C CYS A 445 7.19 26.88 9.29
N THR A 446 7.06 26.85 10.61
CA THR A 446 7.96 26.10 11.48
C THR A 446 7.47 24.64 11.51
N PRO A 447 8.29 23.68 11.07
CA PRO A 447 7.90 22.28 11.06
C PRO A 447 7.73 21.68 12.46
N VAL A 448 6.91 20.65 12.54
CA VAL A 448 6.46 20.03 13.78
C VAL A 448 6.64 18.52 13.76
N THR A 449 6.95 17.94 14.92
CA THR A 449 6.65 16.53 15.21
C THR A 449 5.50 16.44 16.20
N LEU A 450 4.47 15.66 15.87
CA LEU A 450 3.38 15.32 16.78
C LEU A 450 3.50 13.85 17.15
N SER A 451 3.35 13.54 18.45
CA SER A 451 3.36 12.15 18.94
C SER A 451 2.25 11.91 19.96
N ILE A 452 1.70 10.71 19.93
CA ILE A 452 0.77 10.20 20.93
C ILE A 452 1.16 8.80 21.40
N THR A 453 1.12 8.53 22.71
CA THR A 453 1.56 7.25 23.30
C THR A 453 0.65 6.83 24.45
N GLY A 454 0.33 5.54 24.56
CA GLY A 454 -0.37 5.00 25.73
C GLY A 454 0.55 4.79 26.93
N THR A 455 0.04 5.04 28.13
CA THR A 455 0.75 4.72 29.40
C THR A 455 0.01 3.68 30.24
N GLY A 456 -1.13 3.18 29.75
CA GLY A 456 -2.05 2.33 30.51
C GLY A 456 -3.13 3.11 31.26
N THR A 457 -2.86 4.38 31.61
CA THR A 457 -3.77 5.25 32.37
C THR A 457 -3.99 6.62 31.75
N SER A 458 -3.14 7.02 30.80
CA SER A 458 -3.24 8.24 30.02
C SER A 458 -2.91 8.02 28.55
N ALA A 459 -3.38 8.96 27.72
CA ALA A 459 -2.81 9.25 26.41
C ALA A 459 -1.81 10.40 26.56
N ASP A 460 -0.55 10.12 26.25
CA ASP A 460 0.52 11.09 26.34
C ASP A 460 0.71 11.79 25.01
N TYR A 461 0.64 13.12 25.01
CA TYR A 461 0.77 13.94 23.80
C TYR A 461 2.04 14.80 23.86
N VAL A 462 2.73 14.89 22.72
CA VAL A 462 3.95 15.67 22.55
C VAL A 462 3.90 16.42 21.23
N HIS A 463 4.25 17.70 21.26
CA HIS A 463 4.39 18.58 20.10
C HIS A 463 5.78 19.21 20.11
N SER A 464 6.48 19.23 18.97
CA SER A 464 7.85 19.74 18.88
C SER A 464 8.04 20.66 17.68
N TRP A 465 8.45 21.90 17.91
CA TRP A 465 8.89 22.86 16.90
C TRP A 465 10.34 22.59 16.48
N HIS A 466 10.59 22.49 15.18
CA HIS A 466 11.94 22.32 14.61
C HIS A 466 12.40 23.60 13.93
N PHE A 467 13.62 24.03 14.24
CA PHE A 467 14.25 25.22 13.69
C PHE A 467 15.77 25.06 13.75
N TYR A 468 16.54 26.09 13.40
CA TYR A 468 17.97 26.08 13.63
C TYR A 468 18.48 27.50 13.91
N ILE A 469 19.02 27.73 15.10
CA ILE A 469 19.70 28.99 15.44
C ILE A 469 21.15 28.72 15.82
N ASP A 470 22.03 29.54 15.26
CA ASP A 470 23.45 29.57 15.60
C ASP A 470 23.67 30.21 16.99
N GLN A 471 24.90 30.11 17.49
CA GLN A 471 25.34 30.83 18.68
C GLN A 471 25.10 32.34 18.51
N GLY A 472 24.53 32.97 19.54
CA GLY A 472 24.11 34.38 19.54
C GLY A 472 22.74 34.63 18.89
N GLY A 473 22.08 33.61 18.36
CA GLY A 473 20.77 33.73 17.72
C GLY A 473 19.61 33.92 18.71
N THR A 474 18.46 34.35 18.18
CA THR A 474 17.18 34.42 18.88
C THR A 474 16.12 33.72 18.06
N TRP A 475 15.07 33.21 18.73
CA TRP A 475 13.96 32.57 18.06
C TRP A 475 12.68 32.68 18.90
N ARG A 476 11.53 32.70 18.24
CA ARG A 476 10.21 32.71 18.86
C ARG A 476 9.34 31.67 18.18
N SER A 477 8.70 30.82 18.97
CA SER A 477 7.76 29.84 18.45
C SER A 477 6.50 30.51 17.88
N PRO A 478 5.84 29.88 16.91
CA PRO A 478 4.43 30.13 16.65
C PRO A 478 3.61 29.94 17.94
N LYS A 479 2.41 30.55 17.98
CA LYS A 479 1.48 30.31 19.09
C LYS A 479 0.97 28.87 19.02
N PHE A 480 0.97 28.20 20.15
CA PHE A 480 0.42 26.86 20.30
C PHE A 480 -0.82 26.89 21.19
N ARG A 481 -2.00 26.69 20.59
CA ARG A 481 -3.29 26.94 21.22
C ARG A 481 -3.90 25.67 21.78
N TRP A 482 -4.42 25.75 23.00
CA TRP A 482 -5.33 24.77 23.58
C TRP A 482 -6.68 25.43 23.85
N GLN A 483 -7.77 24.79 23.44
CA GLN A 483 -9.10 25.39 23.43
C GLN A 483 -10.17 24.44 23.97
N PHE A 484 -11.12 24.97 24.73
CA PHE A 484 -11.97 24.21 25.67
C PHE A 484 -13.49 24.36 25.44
N ASN A 485 -13.93 25.17 24.46
CA ASN A 485 -15.34 25.49 24.22
C ASN A 485 -15.97 24.77 23.01
N HIS A 486 -15.20 23.98 22.25
CA HIS A 486 -15.72 23.33 21.05
C HIS A 486 -16.55 22.09 21.37
N SER A 487 -17.80 22.07 20.93
CA SER A 487 -18.70 20.93 21.08
C SER A 487 -18.40 19.77 20.14
N SER A 488 -17.68 20.01 19.05
CA SER A 488 -17.30 19.00 18.06
C SER A 488 -15.91 19.27 17.46
N ALA A 489 -15.32 18.23 16.87
CA ALA A 489 -14.09 18.32 16.10
C ALA A 489 -14.20 19.24 14.88
N GLN A 490 -15.35 19.19 14.19
CA GLN A 490 -15.61 20.02 13.03
C GLN A 490 -15.58 21.51 13.37
N ALA A 491 -16.22 21.93 14.47
CA ALA A 491 -16.18 23.33 14.90
C ALA A 491 -14.74 23.79 15.18
N ALA A 492 -13.93 22.92 15.80
CA ALA A 492 -12.53 23.22 16.04
C ALA A 492 -11.69 23.29 14.76
N LEU A 493 -11.98 22.45 13.77
CA LEU A 493 -11.32 22.49 12.46
C LEU A 493 -11.74 23.73 11.65
N ASP A 494 -12.99 24.19 11.79
CA ASP A 494 -13.45 25.45 11.20
C ASP A 494 -12.68 26.66 11.77
N GLU A 495 -12.45 26.69 13.09
CA GLU A 495 -11.60 27.71 13.72
C GLU A 495 -10.14 27.58 13.29
N TYR A 496 -9.59 26.37 13.26
CA TYR A 496 -8.24 26.10 12.75
C TYR A 496 -8.06 26.65 11.34
N ALA A 497 -9.00 26.36 10.43
CA ALA A 497 -8.98 26.85 9.06
C ALA A 497 -9.06 28.37 8.99
N MET A 498 -9.93 28.99 9.79
CA MET A 498 -10.08 30.45 9.85
C MET A 498 -8.79 31.13 10.29
N ILE A 499 -8.21 30.70 11.41
CA ILE A 499 -7.04 31.34 12.02
C ILE A 499 -5.78 31.11 11.17
N ASN A 500 -5.65 29.94 10.56
CA ASN A 500 -4.53 29.63 9.66
C ASN A 500 -4.75 30.12 8.23
N GLU A 501 -5.87 30.80 7.93
CA GLU A 501 -6.19 31.36 6.62
C GLU A 501 -6.30 30.30 5.50
N ILE A 502 -6.89 29.15 5.81
CA ILE A 502 -7.25 28.11 4.84
C ILE A 502 -8.63 28.45 4.26
N ASN A 503 -8.65 29.28 3.22
CA ASN A 503 -9.87 29.99 2.82
C ASN A 503 -10.06 30.17 1.32
N VAL A 504 -9.17 29.66 0.46
CA VAL A 504 -9.33 29.78 -1.00
C VAL A 504 -10.28 28.67 -1.50
N PRO A 505 -11.50 29.01 -1.95
CA PRO A 505 -12.45 28.01 -2.43
C PRO A 505 -12.02 27.43 -3.78
N LEU A 506 -12.47 26.22 -4.09
CA LEU A 506 -12.13 25.54 -5.35
C LEU A 506 -12.49 26.38 -6.59
N SER A 507 -13.60 27.13 -6.54
CA SER A 507 -14.03 27.99 -7.64
C SER A 507 -13.08 29.15 -7.94
N ALA A 508 -12.26 29.59 -6.98
CA ALA A 508 -11.29 30.66 -7.19
C ALA A 508 -10.02 30.19 -7.93
N LYS A 509 -9.86 28.87 -8.10
CA LYS A 509 -8.69 28.25 -8.74
C LYS A 509 -8.91 27.94 -10.23
N GLU A 510 -10.09 28.26 -10.76
CA GLU A 510 -10.39 28.07 -12.17
C GLU A 510 -9.66 29.14 -13.00
N VAL A 511 -8.63 28.71 -13.74
CA VAL A 511 -7.87 29.61 -14.61
C VAL A 511 -8.55 29.79 -15.98
N LYS A 512 -9.06 28.69 -16.56
CA LYS A 512 -9.78 28.68 -17.84
C LYS A 512 -11.26 28.44 -17.58
N GLN A 513 -12.11 29.36 -18.03
CA GLN A 513 -13.56 29.32 -17.79
C GLN A 513 -14.19 28.00 -18.28
N GLY A 514 -14.95 27.34 -17.40
CA GLY A 514 -15.66 26.10 -17.68
C GLY A 514 -14.85 24.83 -17.49
N THR A 515 -13.52 24.92 -17.33
CA THR A 515 -12.67 23.75 -17.12
C THR A 515 -12.94 23.08 -15.77
N LEU A 516 -13.22 23.84 -14.71
CA LEU A 516 -13.54 23.27 -13.41
C LEU A 516 -14.86 22.48 -13.44
N SER A 517 -15.89 22.99 -14.11
CA SER A 517 -17.17 22.27 -14.25
C SER A 517 -16.99 20.95 -15.00
N ARG A 518 -16.15 20.92 -16.04
CA ARG A 518 -15.81 19.69 -16.76
C ARG A 518 -15.02 18.74 -15.86
N LEU A 519 -14.06 19.27 -15.10
CA LEU A 519 -13.21 18.49 -14.21
C LEU A 519 -14.00 17.79 -13.10
N LYS A 520 -15.01 18.44 -12.51
CA LYS A 520 -15.90 17.81 -11.52
C LYS A 520 -16.64 16.59 -12.08
N GLU A 521 -16.94 16.58 -13.37
CA GLU A 521 -17.62 15.48 -14.06
C GLU A 521 -16.62 14.46 -14.65
N ALA A 522 -15.32 14.75 -14.62
CA ALA A 522 -14.28 13.93 -15.24
C ALA A 522 -13.73 12.89 -14.28
N MET A 523 -13.74 11.62 -14.68
CA MET A 523 -13.01 10.57 -13.98
C MET A 523 -11.51 10.75 -14.27
N LEU A 524 -10.67 10.57 -13.25
CA LEU A 524 -9.22 10.51 -13.44
C LEU A 524 -8.86 9.16 -14.10
N LEU A 525 -8.40 9.20 -15.35
CA LEU A 525 -8.03 8.00 -16.09
C LEU A 525 -6.51 7.96 -16.31
N ARG A 526 -5.86 7.03 -15.62
CA ARG A 526 -4.44 6.73 -15.83
C ARG A 526 -4.26 6.07 -17.20
N TYR A 527 -3.75 6.83 -18.16
CA TYR A 527 -3.78 6.51 -19.59
C TYR A 527 -2.49 5.84 -20.09
N ARG A 528 -2.36 4.53 -19.82
CA ARG A 528 -1.17 3.72 -20.11
C ARG A 528 -1.21 3.07 -21.50
N VAL A 529 -1.20 3.89 -22.54
CA VAL A 529 -1.37 3.45 -23.94
C VAL A 529 -0.11 3.67 -24.76
N GLY A 530 1.02 3.09 -24.35
CA GLY A 530 2.23 2.98 -25.19
C GLY A 530 2.76 4.31 -25.74
N ASN A 531 2.53 4.59 -27.02
CA ASN A 531 3.03 5.77 -27.74
C ASN A 531 1.89 6.72 -28.17
N ALA A 532 2.22 7.93 -28.60
CA ALA A 532 1.26 8.98 -28.92
C ALA A 532 0.21 8.55 -29.96
N LYS A 533 0.62 7.86 -31.04
CA LYS A 533 -0.29 7.37 -32.09
C LYS A 533 -1.32 6.38 -31.53
N ARG A 534 -0.91 5.45 -30.67
CA ARG A 534 -1.81 4.50 -30.01
C ARG A 534 -2.71 5.20 -29.00
N GLN A 535 -2.17 6.17 -28.24
CA GLN A 535 -2.95 7.02 -27.36
C GLN A 535 -4.08 7.74 -28.12
N ILE A 536 -3.81 8.28 -29.30
CA ILE A 536 -4.83 8.95 -30.13
C ILE A 536 -5.92 7.97 -30.61
N SER A 537 -5.55 6.75 -31.01
CA SER A 537 -6.53 5.77 -31.53
C SER A 537 -7.47 5.20 -30.47
N GLU A 538 -7.06 5.21 -29.20
CA GLU A 538 -7.83 4.62 -28.09
C GLU A 538 -8.81 5.60 -27.44
N LEU A 539 -8.75 6.89 -27.77
CA LEU A 539 -9.62 7.93 -27.18
C LEU A 539 -11.12 7.69 -27.48
N ASP A 540 -11.47 7.02 -28.58
CA ASP A 540 -12.87 6.70 -28.92
C ASP A 540 -13.43 5.52 -28.10
N HIS A 541 -12.59 4.86 -27.30
CA HIS A 541 -12.97 3.66 -26.54
C HIS A 541 -13.10 3.90 -25.03
N ILE A 542 -12.66 5.05 -24.54
CA ILE A 542 -12.72 5.43 -23.12
C ILE A 542 -13.98 6.25 -22.80
N PRO A 543 -14.31 6.44 -21.51
CA PRO A 543 -15.42 7.30 -21.15
C PRO A 543 -15.22 8.75 -21.62
N PRO A 544 -16.22 9.35 -22.29
CA PRO A 544 -16.11 10.71 -22.80
C PRO A 544 -15.87 11.69 -21.66
N SER A 545 -15.14 12.78 -21.92
CA SER A 545 -14.87 13.81 -20.92
C SER A 545 -14.09 13.36 -19.68
N SER A 546 -13.26 12.31 -19.80
CA SER A 546 -12.29 11.91 -18.77
C SER A 546 -11.12 12.90 -18.62
N ASN A 547 -10.48 12.93 -17.44
CA ASN A 547 -9.21 13.61 -17.18
C ASN A 547 -8.05 12.63 -17.42
N LEU A 548 -7.28 12.83 -18.49
CA LEU A 548 -6.26 11.90 -18.95
C LEU A 548 -4.93 12.17 -18.27
N HIS A 549 -4.48 11.21 -17.46
CA HIS A 549 -3.19 11.28 -16.76
C HIS A 549 -2.17 10.28 -17.32
N PHE A 550 -1.02 10.77 -17.82
CA PHE A 550 -0.05 9.95 -18.57
C PHE A 550 1.41 10.34 -18.25
N THR A 551 2.33 9.38 -18.38
CA THR A 551 3.77 9.55 -18.06
C THR A 551 4.72 9.04 -19.14
N GLU A 552 4.20 8.36 -20.15
CA GLU A 552 4.99 7.64 -21.15
C GLU A 552 5.83 8.60 -22.01
N TYR A 553 5.43 9.86 -22.07
CA TYR A 553 6.13 10.91 -22.80
C TYR A 553 7.46 11.33 -22.15
N LEU A 554 7.68 11.04 -20.87
CA LEU A 554 8.83 11.56 -20.12
C LEU A 554 10.16 11.22 -20.81
N LYS A 555 10.94 12.25 -21.17
CA LYS A 555 12.20 12.16 -21.93
C LYS A 555 13.07 10.94 -21.63
N GLY A 556 13.53 10.82 -20.39
CA GLY A 556 14.40 9.74 -19.92
C GLY A 556 13.65 8.48 -19.46
N GLY A 557 12.32 8.51 -19.48
CA GLY A 557 11.44 7.61 -18.75
C GLY A 557 11.04 8.15 -17.37
N PHE A 558 10.22 7.39 -16.66
CA PHE A 558 9.76 7.72 -15.32
C PHE A 558 10.93 7.81 -14.33
N ASP A 559 10.93 8.84 -13.48
CA ASP A 559 11.97 9.14 -12.48
C ASP A 559 13.39 9.33 -13.03
N LYS A 560 13.51 9.89 -14.24
CA LYS A 560 14.80 10.07 -14.92
C LYS A 560 14.95 11.44 -15.57
N GLN A 561 16.18 11.97 -15.49
CA GLN A 561 16.59 13.22 -16.14
C GLN A 561 15.78 14.47 -15.73
N TYR A 562 15.04 14.43 -14.62
CA TYR A 562 14.41 15.63 -14.07
C TYR A 562 15.45 16.73 -13.81
N PRO A 563 15.10 18.00 -14.07
CA PRO A 563 13.75 18.51 -14.37
C PRO A 563 13.40 18.55 -15.87
N ASP A 564 14.12 17.85 -16.75
CA ASP A 564 13.91 17.93 -18.20
C ASP A 564 12.89 16.89 -18.70
N HIS A 565 11.60 17.25 -18.71
CA HIS A 565 10.51 16.40 -19.23
C HIS A 565 10.47 16.34 -20.77
N LEU A 566 11.05 17.36 -21.45
CA LEU A 566 11.06 17.51 -22.91
C LEU A 566 12.47 17.54 -23.53
N PRO A 567 12.62 17.19 -24.84
CA PRO A 567 11.57 16.65 -25.73
C PRO A 567 11.07 15.28 -25.26
N PRO A 568 9.89 14.82 -25.72
CA PRO A 568 9.34 13.55 -25.29
C PRO A 568 10.28 12.37 -25.59
N ASN A 569 10.08 11.25 -24.89
CA ASN A 569 10.77 10.01 -25.18
C ASN A 569 10.57 9.64 -26.66
N LYS A 570 11.66 9.36 -27.37
CA LYS A 570 11.62 9.04 -28.81
C LYS A 570 10.74 7.83 -29.14
N ASN A 571 10.60 6.88 -28.21
CA ASN A 571 9.73 5.72 -28.38
C ASN A 571 8.25 6.05 -28.18
N TRP A 572 7.94 7.16 -27.52
CA TRP A 572 6.58 7.67 -27.36
C TRP A 572 6.16 8.57 -28.52
N GLY A 573 7.02 9.50 -28.95
CA GLY A 573 6.73 10.43 -30.04
C GLY A 573 7.57 11.70 -30.01
N THR A 574 7.12 12.71 -30.74
CA THR A 574 7.70 14.05 -30.85
C THR A 574 6.88 15.08 -30.09
N GLU A 575 7.36 16.32 -30.01
CA GLU A 575 6.58 17.44 -29.48
C GLU A 575 5.32 17.73 -30.31
N ASP A 576 5.36 17.52 -31.63
CA ASP A 576 4.19 17.71 -32.49
C ASP A 576 3.16 16.60 -32.30
N ASP A 577 3.60 15.35 -32.07
CA ASP A 577 2.71 14.26 -31.68
C ASP A 577 1.99 14.55 -30.35
N MET A 578 2.68 15.24 -29.42
CA MET A 578 2.06 15.66 -28.16
C MET A 578 1.00 16.72 -28.36
N LYS A 579 1.29 17.77 -29.15
CA LYS A 579 0.29 18.80 -29.48
C LYS A 579 -0.92 18.18 -30.16
N GLU A 580 -0.69 17.24 -31.08
CA GLU A 580 -1.76 16.55 -31.79
C GLU A 580 -2.60 15.68 -30.84
N PHE A 581 -1.96 14.94 -29.93
CA PHE A 581 -2.67 14.18 -28.90
C PHE A 581 -3.55 15.07 -28.02
N VAL A 582 -3.03 16.20 -27.53
CA VAL A 582 -3.78 17.14 -26.68
C VAL A 582 -4.94 17.75 -27.46
N ARG A 583 -4.70 18.23 -28.70
CA ARG A 583 -5.74 18.81 -29.57
C ARG A 583 -6.89 17.83 -29.79
N ILE A 584 -6.59 16.59 -30.17
CA ILE A 584 -7.62 15.58 -30.42
C ILE A 584 -8.34 15.19 -29.12
N ALA A 585 -7.63 15.11 -27.99
CA ALA A 585 -8.25 14.86 -26.69
C ALA A 585 -9.27 15.97 -26.35
N HIS A 586 -8.94 17.24 -26.60
CA HIS A 586 -9.85 18.37 -26.42
C HIS A 586 -11.05 18.33 -27.36
N GLU A 587 -10.87 17.96 -28.62
CA GLU A 587 -11.97 17.80 -29.60
C GLU A 587 -12.98 16.73 -29.17
N ARG A 588 -12.50 15.69 -28.46
CA ARG A 588 -13.33 14.64 -27.86
C ARG A 588 -13.84 15.00 -26.45
N GLY A 589 -13.57 16.22 -25.99
CA GLY A 589 -14.07 16.77 -24.72
C GLY A 589 -13.30 16.31 -23.48
N HIS A 590 -12.16 15.62 -23.63
CA HIS A 590 -11.29 15.22 -22.52
C HIS A 590 -10.49 16.40 -21.96
N LEU A 591 -9.99 16.22 -20.73
CA LEU A 591 -8.98 17.08 -20.12
C LEU A 591 -7.62 16.38 -20.15
N SER A 592 -6.55 17.16 -20.27
CA SER A 592 -5.17 16.64 -20.31
C SER A 592 -4.40 17.06 -19.06
N MET A 593 -3.85 16.08 -18.33
CA MET A 593 -3.07 16.26 -17.11
C MET A 593 -1.76 15.46 -17.14
N PRO A 594 -0.67 16.01 -17.71
CA PRO A 594 0.62 15.33 -17.73
C PRO A 594 1.20 15.20 -16.32
N TYR A 595 1.97 14.13 -16.09
CA TYR A 595 2.82 14.01 -14.90
C TYR A 595 4.06 14.91 -15.02
N THR A 596 4.32 15.73 -14.00
CA THR A 596 5.57 16.50 -13.87
C THR A 596 6.18 16.34 -12.48
N ASN A 597 7.49 16.50 -12.38
CA ASN A 597 8.21 16.47 -11.11
C ASN A 597 9.49 17.30 -11.25
N THR A 598 9.62 18.34 -10.44
CA THR A 598 10.82 19.20 -10.39
C THR A 598 11.40 19.29 -8.98
N SER A 599 10.95 18.44 -8.06
CA SER A 599 11.32 18.51 -6.65
C SER A 599 12.66 17.85 -6.33
N TRP A 600 13.19 17.06 -7.27
CA TRP A 600 14.51 16.41 -7.21
C TRP A 600 15.13 16.30 -8.60
N TRP A 601 16.46 16.23 -8.69
CA TRP A 601 17.19 16.10 -9.97
C TRP A 601 17.94 14.77 -10.07
N GLY A 602 17.67 14.02 -11.14
CA GLY A 602 18.23 12.68 -11.37
C GLY A 602 19.70 12.70 -11.79
N SER A 603 20.49 11.74 -11.30
CA SER A 603 21.92 11.63 -11.59
C SER A 603 22.29 10.58 -12.64
N THR A 604 21.38 9.65 -12.96
CA THR A 604 21.71 8.44 -13.73
C THR A 604 20.74 8.19 -14.90
N PRO A 605 20.94 8.85 -16.06
CA PRO A 605 21.87 9.94 -16.31
C PRO A 605 21.34 11.32 -15.86
N LYS A 606 22.23 12.31 -15.72
CA LYS A 606 21.86 13.71 -15.51
C LYS A 606 21.09 14.27 -16.72
N GLY A 607 20.08 15.09 -16.46
CA GLY A 607 19.40 15.90 -17.49
C GLY A 607 20.26 17.10 -17.94
N PRO A 608 20.04 17.65 -19.15
CA PRO A 608 20.75 18.84 -19.64
C PRO A 608 20.73 20.04 -18.68
N THR A 609 19.60 20.30 -18.02
CA THR A 609 19.47 21.40 -17.07
C THR A 609 20.37 21.19 -15.86
N PHE A 610 20.44 19.97 -15.33
CA PHE A 610 21.36 19.64 -14.23
C PHE A 610 22.83 19.74 -14.68
N ILE A 611 23.17 19.26 -15.88
CA ILE A 611 24.55 19.40 -16.40
C ILE A 611 24.96 20.87 -16.47
N ALA A 612 24.08 21.75 -16.95
CA ALA A 612 24.36 23.18 -17.06
C ALA A 612 24.48 23.89 -15.71
N ALA A 613 23.61 23.55 -14.75
CA ALA A 613 23.57 24.21 -13.45
C ALA A 613 24.63 23.70 -12.45
N GLY A 614 25.15 22.48 -12.64
CA GLY A 614 26.09 21.86 -11.71
C GLY A 614 25.46 21.54 -10.35
N GLU A 615 26.26 21.56 -9.28
CA GLU A 615 25.85 21.13 -7.92
C GLU A 615 25.46 22.29 -6.97
N ALA A 616 25.57 23.54 -7.43
CA ALA A 616 25.13 24.73 -6.69
C ALA A 616 23.64 24.69 -6.24
N PRO A 617 22.68 24.22 -7.06
CA PRO A 617 21.26 24.20 -6.68
C PRO A 617 20.86 23.06 -5.72
N LEU A 618 21.77 22.16 -5.37
CA LEU A 618 21.46 21.00 -4.53
C LEU A 618 21.33 21.42 -3.07
N ALA A 619 20.35 20.86 -2.35
CA ALA A 619 20.25 21.03 -0.90
C ALA A 619 21.46 20.43 -0.21
N LYS A 620 21.91 21.05 0.89
CA LYS A 620 23.14 20.69 1.60
C LYS A 620 22.86 20.23 3.03
N ALA A 621 23.56 19.18 3.45
CA ALA A 621 23.67 18.82 4.86
C ALA A 621 24.58 19.83 5.61
N LYS A 622 24.61 19.73 6.94
CA LYS A 622 25.46 20.56 7.81
C LYS A 622 26.96 20.46 7.47
N ASP A 623 27.40 19.32 6.96
CA ASP A 623 28.79 19.09 6.52
C ASP A 623 29.09 19.62 5.10
N GLY A 624 28.12 20.30 4.46
CA GLY A 624 28.23 20.87 3.13
C GLY A 624 28.02 19.87 1.99
N LYS A 625 27.80 18.57 2.25
CA LYS A 625 27.54 17.58 1.21
C LYS A 625 26.12 17.69 0.66
N ALA A 626 25.96 17.40 -0.62
CA ALA A 626 24.64 17.35 -1.25
C ALA A 626 23.78 16.22 -0.67
N LEU A 627 22.50 16.49 -0.45
CA LEU A 627 21.54 15.48 -0.01
C LEU A 627 21.12 14.58 -1.17
N THR A 628 21.29 13.27 -1.03
CA THR A 628 20.93 12.28 -2.04
C THR A 628 19.52 11.72 -1.84
N GLU A 629 18.89 11.30 -2.93
CA GLU A 629 17.59 10.64 -2.95
C GLU A 629 17.59 9.43 -3.88
N THR A 630 16.63 8.53 -3.68
CA THR A 630 16.46 7.32 -4.50
C THR A 630 14.98 7.04 -4.67
N TYR A 631 14.56 6.89 -5.93
CA TYR A 631 13.20 6.52 -6.32
C TYR A 631 13.27 5.35 -7.30
N GLY A 632 12.67 4.22 -6.92
CA GLY A 632 12.90 2.95 -7.60
C GLY A 632 14.39 2.61 -7.67
N ASN A 633 14.90 2.36 -8.88
CA ASN A 633 16.32 2.11 -9.13
C ASN A 633 17.10 3.38 -9.53
N ASN A 634 16.45 4.55 -9.52
CA ASN A 634 17.04 5.81 -9.96
C ASN A 634 17.59 6.59 -8.76
N GLN A 635 18.75 7.22 -8.94
CA GLN A 635 19.41 8.05 -7.93
C GLN A 635 19.37 9.52 -8.35
N GLY A 636 19.41 10.42 -7.37
CA GLY A 636 19.50 11.85 -7.59
C GLY A 636 19.70 12.63 -6.31
N TYR A 637 19.27 13.89 -6.33
CA TYR A 637 19.53 14.84 -5.24
C TYR A 637 18.30 15.68 -4.88
N SER A 638 18.18 15.99 -3.58
CA SER A 638 17.28 17.03 -3.09
C SER A 638 17.75 18.42 -3.57
N LEU A 639 16.82 19.36 -3.68
CA LEU A 639 17.09 20.70 -4.22
C LEU A 639 16.90 21.79 -3.16
N SER A 640 17.65 22.87 -3.31
CA SER A 640 17.36 24.13 -2.63
C SER A 640 16.41 24.95 -3.50
N PHE A 641 15.13 25.02 -3.12
CA PHE A 641 14.08 25.66 -3.92
C PHE A 641 14.25 27.18 -4.07
N HIS A 642 15.02 27.78 -3.16
CA HIS A 642 15.40 29.19 -3.23
C HIS A 642 16.50 29.48 -4.26
N HIS A 643 17.16 28.46 -4.81
CA HIS A 643 18.21 28.67 -5.78
C HIS A 643 17.64 29.11 -7.15
N PRO A 644 18.14 30.19 -7.78
CA PRO A 644 17.59 30.72 -9.04
C PRO A 644 17.52 29.70 -10.18
N ALA A 645 18.50 28.78 -10.28
CA ALA A 645 18.49 27.73 -11.29
C ALA A 645 17.31 26.75 -11.13
N VAL A 646 16.89 26.45 -9.89
CA VAL A 646 15.73 25.59 -9.61
C VAL A 646 14.44 26.31 -10.02
N GLN A 647 14.30 27.57 -9.62
CA GLN A 647 13.15 28.40 -9.99
C GLN A 647 13.02 28.56 -11.52
N GLN A 648 14.13 28.81 -12.21
CA GLN A 648 14.14 28.91 -13.68
C GLN A 648 13.77 27.59 -14.35
N ALA A 649 14.26 26.45 -13.85
CA ALA A 649 13.89 25.14 -14.35
C ALA A 649 12.40 24.86 -14.17
N HIS A 650 11.83 25.16 -13.00
CA HIS A 650 10.40 25.00 -12.72
C HIS A 650 9.54 25.86 -13.66
N ARG A 651 9.82 27.17 -13.75
CA ARG A 651 9.11 28.09 -14.65
C ARG A 651 9.20 27.68 -16.13
N LYS A 652 10.32 27.05 -16.54
CA LYS A 652 10.46 26.48 -17.89
C LYS A 652 9.49 25.30 -18.08
N VAL A 653 9.38 24.39 -17.12
CA VAL A 653 8.43 23.27 -17.17
C VAL A 653 6.99 23.79 -17.25
N ARG A 654 6.60 24.76 -16.40
CA ARG A 654 5.28 25.40 -16.50
C ARG A 654 5.02 25.93 -17.90
N ARG A 655 5.91 26.76 -18.45
CA ARG A 655 5.77 27.35 -19.79
C ARG A 655 5.60 26.26 -20.87
N GLN A 656 6.41 25.21 -20.80
CA GLN A 656 6.34 24.12 -21.75
C GLN A 656 4.99 23.39 -21.67
N MET A 657 4.54 23.01 -20.48
CA MET A 657 3.35 22.18 -20.33
C MET A 657 2.04 22.99 -20.44
N ALA A 658 1.93 24.11 -19.74
CA ALA A 658 0.70 24.90 -19.70
C ALA A 658 0.51 25.78 -20.95
N GLN A 659 1.57 26.46 -21.41
CA GLN A 659 1.47 27.45 -22.48
C GLN A 659 1.78 26.86 -23.87
N THR A 660 2.82 26.02 -23.98
CA THR A 660 3.24 25.47 -25.29
C THR A 660 2.41 24.26 -25.69
N MET A 661 2.23 23.30 -24.79
CA MET A 661 1.45 22.07 -25.06
C MET A 661 -0.04 22.21 -24.73
N GLN A 662 -0.44 23.30 -24.07
CA GLN A 662 -1.82 23.65 -23.74
C GLN A 662 -2.57 22.63 -22.86
N HIS A 663 -1.86 21.96 -21.95
CA HIS A 663 -2.52 21.10 -20.95
C HIS A 663 -3.49 21.88 -20.06
N ASP A 664 -4.50 21.20 -19.52
CA ASP A 664 -5.56 21.81 -18.72
C ASP A 664 -5.18 21.92 -17.25
N ILE A 665 -4.44 20.91 -16.77
CA ILE A 665 -4.03 20.72 -15.38
C ILE A 665 -2.57 20.27 -15.39
N LEU A 666 -1.74 20.73 -14.46
CA LEU A 666 -0.40 20.17 -14.25
C LEU A 666 -0.36 19.37 -12.96
N LEU A 667 -0.02 18.09 -13.06
CA LEU A 667 0.29 17.30 -11.87
C LEU A 667 1.75 17.56 -11.49
N GLN A 668 1.96 18.15 -10.32
CA GLN A 668 3.25 18.42 -9.71
C GLN A 668 3.50 17.40 -8.59
N ASP A 669 4.27 16.38 -8.92
CA ASP A 669 4.57 15.30 -7.99
C ASP A 669 5.34 15.82 -6.76
N GLN A 670 5.11 15.16 -5.61
CA GLN A 670 5.72 15.44 -4.31
C GLN A 670 5.40 16.78 -3.63
N VAL A 671 4.64 17.69 -4.25
CA VAL A 671 4.22 18.95 -3.60
C VAL A 671 3.37 18.66 -2.35
N GLY A 672 2.43 17.71 -2.43
CA GLY A 672 1.55 17.31 -1.34
C GLY A 672 2.08 16.14 -0.48
N SER A 673 3.16 15.48 -0.86
CA SER A 673 3.63 14.24 -0.21
C SER A 673 4.99 14.38 0.49
N ARG A 674 5.81 15.39 0.13
CA ARG A 674 7.20 15.50 0.58
C ARG A 674 7.27 15.96 2.03
N GLY A 675 7.89 15.14 2.88
CA GLY A 675 8.32 15.54 4.22
C GLY A 675 9.44 16.59 4.18
N TRP A 676 9.45 17.49 5.17
CA TRP A 676 10.48 18.52 5.28
C TRP A 676 11.88 17.92 5.52
N ARG A 677 12.90 18.65 5.08
CA ARG A 677 14.32 18.34 5.30
C ARG A 677 15.07 19.62 5.62
N VAL A 678 16.14 19.48 6.38
CA VAL A 678 17.03 20.61 6.67
C VAL A 678 17.92 20.90 5.46
N ASP A 679 17.93 22.16 5.00
CA ASP A 679 18.82 22.64 3.95
C ASP A 679 19.77 23.71 4.49
N PHE A 680 21.08 23.47 4.33
CA PHE A 680 22.17 24.39 4.65
C PHE A 680 22.76 25.09 3.42
N ASN A 681 22.10 25.03 2.26
CA ASN A 681 22.52 25.79 1.10
C ASN A 681 22.56 27.30 1.43
N PRO A 682 23.63 28.05 1.07
CA PRO A 682 23.75 29.48 1.40
C PRO A 682 22.63 30.38 0.88
N VAL A 683 21.85 29.92 -0.10
CA VAL A 683 20.70 30.68 -0.63
C VAL A 683 19.42 30.48 0.16
N GLU A 684 19.39 29.50 1.08
CA GLU A 684 18.24 29.22 1.94
C GLU A 684 18.06 30.39 2.93
N PRO A 685 16.91 31.09 2.93
CA PRO A 685 16.73 32.30 3.70
C PRO A 685 16.68 32.06 5.21
N ILE A 686 16.24 30.87 5.63
CA ILE A 686 16.21 30.44 7.02
C ILE A 686 16.94 29.10 7.07
N LYS A 687 18.14 29.09 7.64
CA LYS A 687 18.88 27.85 7.91
C LYS A 687 17.94 26.92 8.67
N GLY A 688 17.68 25.73 8.14
CA GLY A 688 16.74 24.83 8.81
C GLY A 688 15.77 24.10 7.89
N PRO A 689 14.62 23.66 8.43
CA PRO A 689 13.71 22.73 7.77
C PRO A 689 12.62 23.38 6.89
N ASN A 690 12.72 24.67 6.54
CA ASN A 690 11.65 25.42 5.87
C ASN A 690 11.63 25.30 4.35
N ALA A 691 12.54 24.50 3.76
CA ALA A 691 12.67 24.34 2.31
C ALA A 691 11.34 24.00 1.60
N MET A 692 10.40 23.36 2.31
CA MET A 692 9.07 23.04 1.77
C MET A 692 8.25 24.26 1.35
N ASP A 693 8.35 25.40 2.04
CA ASP A 693 7.64 26.62 1.61
C ASP A 693 8.20 27.22 0.33
N GLY A 694 9.47 26.92 0.01
CA GLY A 694 10.06 27.22 -1.30
C GLY A 694 9.42 26.39 -2.42
N LEU A 695 9.12 25.11 -2.17
CA LEU A 695 8.37 24.27 -3.12
C LEU A 695 6.92 24.76 -3.26
N VAL A 696 6.24 25.05 -2.14
CA VAL A 696 4.87 25.61 -2.14
C VAL A 696 4.83 26.95 -2.89
N SER A 697 5.85 27.81 -2.73
CA SER A 697 5.94 29.10 -3.43
C SER A 697 6.04 28.92 -4.95
N LEU A 698 6.71 27.87 -5.43
CA LEU A 698 6.76 27.55 -6.86
C LEU A 698 5.37 27.16 -7.38
N SER A 699 4.64 26.31 -6.65
CA SER A 699 3.25 25.97 -6.99
C SER A 699 2.32 27.19 -6.93
N MET A 700 2.52 28.12 -6.00
CA MET A 700 1.78 29.40 -5.98
C MET A 700 2.02 30.25 -7.24
N GLU A 701 3.21 30.20 -7.85
CA GLU A 701 3.44 30.87 -9.14
C GLU A 701 2.72 30.17 -10.30
N ASP A 702 2.55 28.85 -10.21
CA ASP A 702 1.97 28.05 -11.29
C ASP A 702 0.44 28.08 -11.28
N MET A 703 -0.20 28.19 -10.10
CA MET A 703 -1.67 28.26 -9.97
C MET A 703 -2.29 29.49 -10.65
N GLU A 704 -1.50 30.54 -10.92
CA GLU A 704 -1.95 31.73 -11.65
C GLU A 704 -2.15 31.46 -13.15
N GLU A 705 -1.55 30.39 -13.68
CA GLU A 705 -1.44 30.13 -15.12
C GLU A 705 -2.15 28.82 -15.53
N VAL A 706 -2.31 27.88 -14.61
CA VAL A 706 -2.93 26.57 -14.86
C VAL A 706 -3.46 25.97 -13.56
N MET A 707 -4.50 25.15 -13.64
CA MET A 707 -4.95 24.39 -12.48
C MET A 707 -3.90 23.35 -12.09
N LEU A 708 -3.76 23.10 -10.79
CA LEU A 708 -2.73 22.21 -10.26
C LEU A 708 -3.32 20.94 -9.66
N ALA A 709 -2.55 19.87 -9.77
CA ALA A 709 -2.75 18.65 -9.03
C ALA A 709 -1.44 18.27 -8.34
N CYS A 710 -1.52 17.61 -7.18
CA CYS A 710 -0.33 17.11 -6.48
C CYS A 710 -0.50 15.67 -6.02
N GLU A 711 0.63 15.00 -5.79
CA GLU A 711 0.69 13.71 -5.08
C GLU A 711 0.37 13.94 -3.60
N ASP A 712 -0.61 13.20 -3.08
CA ASP A 712 -1.10 13.30 -1.70
C ASP A 712 -1.49 14.73 -1.29
N GLY A 713 -1.65 15.00 0.02
CA GLY A 713 -2.05 16.33 0.47
C GLY A 713 -1.95 16.56 1.97
N TYR A 714 -1.84 17.83 2.32
CA TYR A 714 -1.93 18.37 3.67
C TYR A 714 -2.49 19.79 3.62
N ASP A 715 -2.84 20.36 4.77
CA ASP A 715 -3.52 21.65 4.86
C ASP A 715 -2.85 22.80 4.08
N ARG A 716 -1.52 22.88 4.01
CA ARG A 716 -0.83 24.02 3.37
C ARG A 716 -0.90 24.05 1.86
N VAL A 717 -1.27 22.96 1.22
CA VAL A 717 -1.51 22.95 -0.23
C VAL A 717 -2.97 23.25 -0.58
N LEU A 718 -3.88 23.28 0.40
CA LEU A 718 -5.32 23.46 0.18
C LEU A 718 -5.70 24.81 -0.42
N ASN A 719 -4.88 25.86 -0.28
CA ASN A 719 -5.16 27.14 -0.92
C ASN A 719 -4.70 27.19 -2.39
N ILE A 720 -3.90 26.23 -2.84
CA ILE A 720 -3.15 26.28 -4.09
C ILE A 720 -3.64 25.20 -5.05
N GLU A 721 -3.73 23.97 -4.57
CA GLU A 721 -3.98 22.80 -5.40
C GLU A 721 -5.45 22.67 -5.78
N THR A 722 -5.74 22.34 -7.04
CA THR A 722 -7.11 22.05 -7.49
C THR A 722 -7.46 20.58 -7.21
N ILE A 723 -6.49 19.66 -7.32
CA ILE A 723 -6.67 18.22 -7.11
C ILE A 723 -5.61 17.68 -6.15
N ILE A 724 -6.03 16.89 -5.18
CA ILE A 724 -5.18 16.03 -4.36
C ILE A 724 -5.31 14.59 -4.91
N CYS A 725 -4.21 14.03 -5.39
CA CYS A 725 -4.13 12.66 -5.87
C CYS A 725 -3.50 11.79 -4.78
N GLY A 726 -4.28 11.33 -3.80
CA GLY A 726 -3.74 10.55 -2.69
C GLY A 726 -4.48 10.67 -1.36
N SER A 727 -3.75 10.71 -0.25
CA SER A 727 -4.31 10.64 1.11
C SER A 727 -5.18 9.41 1.35
N SER A 728 -4.78 8.29 0.74
CA SER A 728 -5.61 7.10 0.63
C SER A 728 -4.88 5.77 0.85
N TRP A 729 -3.54 5.73 0.97
CA TRP A 729 -2.80 4.46 1.09
C TRP A 729 -3.14 3.63 2.34
N GLY A 730 -3.39 4.31 3.46
CA GLY A 730 -3.85 3.74 4.72
C GLY A 730 -5.38 3.61 4.81
N GLN A 731 -6.11 4.28 3.92
CA GLN A 731 -7.58 4.46 3.96
C GLN A 731 -8.33 3.52 3.01
N VAL A 732 -7.83 3.35 1.79
CA VAL A 732 -8.43 2.56 0.72
C VAL A 732 -7.65 1.25 0.59
N PRO A 733 -8.30 0.08 0.57
CA PRO A 733 -7.61 -1.20 0.41
C PRO A 733 -6.76 -1.25 -0.88
N GLY A 734 -5.46 -1.52 -0.73
CA GLY A 734 -4.52 -1.76 -1.84
C GLY A 734 -4.30 -3.24 -2.13
N ASP A 735 -3.70 -3.54 -3.28
CA ASP A 735 -3.31 -4.90 -3.67
C ASP A 735 -1.79 -5.11 -3.60
N GLY A 736 -1.36 -6.37 -3.76
CA GLY A 736 0.06 -6.75 -3.85
C GLY A 736 0.91 -6.24 -2.69
N VAL A 737 2.03 -5.59 -3.02
CA VAL A 737 2.97 -5.02 -2.02
C VAL A 737 2.33 -3.90 -1.18
N ASN A 738 1.35 -3.19 -1.73
CA ASN A 738 0.67 -2.07 -1.09
C ASN A 738 -0.48 -2.50 -0.17
N ARG A 739 -0.94 -3.77 -0.24
CA ARG A 739 -1.98 -4.34 0.64
C ARG A 739 -1.74 -4.06 2.12
N THR A 740 -0.48 -4.14 2.54
CA THR A 740 -0.09 -3.97 3.96
C THR A 740 -0.03 -2.52 4.43
N ARG A 741 -0.21 -1.52 3.55
CA ARG A 741 -0.26 -0.11 3.94
C ARG A 741 -1.56 0.28 4.64
N HIS A 742 -2.65 -0.44 4.38
CA HIS A 742 -3.95 -0.14 5.00
C HIS A 742 -3.86 -0.18 6.53
N ASN A 743 -4.45 0.80 7.22
CA ASN A 743 -4.33 1.02 8.67
C ASN A 743 -4.67 -0.21 9.53
N LYS A 744 -5.53 -1.12 9.04
CA LYS A 744 -5.84 -2.43 9.66
C LYS A 744 -4.62 -3.31 9.95
N HIS A 745 -3.49 -3.08 9.27
CA HIS A 745 -2.23 -3.80 9.47
C HIS A 745 -1.25 -3.04 10.40
N HIS A 746 -1.56 -1.79 10.73
CA HIS A 746 -0.72 -0.91 11.53
C HIS A 746 -1.23 -0.72 12.95
N PHE A 747 -2.55 -0.79 13.15
CA PHE A 747 -3.20 -0.52 14.42
C PHE A 747 -4.07 -1.70 14.89
N PRO A 748 -4.18 -1.96 16.21
CA PRO A 748 -4.99 -3.05 16.75
C PRO A 748 -6.47 -2.94 16.34
N LYS A 749 -7.12 -4.10 16.14
CA LYS A 749 -8.52 -4.13 15.70
C LYS A 749 -9.45 -3.56 16.77
N GLY A 750 -10.28 -2.58 16.38
CA GLY A 750 -11.31 -2.02 17.27
C GLY A 750 -10.81 -0.91 18.19
N GLU A 751 -9.56 -0.49 18.07
CA GLU A 751 -8.96 0.56 18.92
C GLU A 751 -8.72 1.88 18.15
N TRP A 752 -9.14 1.94 16.89
CA TRP A 752 -9.03 3.10 16.03
C TRP A 752 -10.18 3.16 15.02
N GLN A 753 -10.41 4.34 14.46
CA GLN A 753 -11.35 4.58 13.37
C GLN A 753 -10.82 5.71 12.47
N PHE A 754 -11.33 5.81 11.24
CA PHE A 754 -10.98 6.94 10.38
C PHE A 754 -11.67 8.22 10.85
N PHE A 755 -11.01 9.37 10.66
CA PHE A 755 -11.61 10.67 10.90
C PHE A 755 -11.05 11.69 9.89
N PRO A 756 -11.89 12.30 9.02
CA PRO A 756 -11.41 13.04 7.86
C PRO A 756 -11.02 14.50 8.19
N ILE A 757 -9.92 14.71 8.93
CA ILE A 757 -9.37 16.05 9.21
C ILE A 757 -9.20 16.85 7.91
N LEU A 758 -8.47 16.29 6.94
CA LEU A 758 -8.21 16.97 5.67
C LEU A 758 -9.49 17.19 4.85
N GLY A 759 -10.45 16.26 4.92
CA GLY A 759 -11.76 16.38 4.27
C GLY A 759 -12.60 17.54 4.84
N PHE A 760 -12.65 17.71 6.16
CA PHE A 760 -13.30 18.85 6.80
C PHE A 760 -12.65 20.19 6.44
N LEU A 761 -11.32 20.21 6.32
CA LEU A 761 -10.57 21.42 5.96
C LEU A 761 -10.68 21.76 4.47
N GLY A 762 -10.74 20.76 3.59
CA GLY A 762 -10.37 20.91 2.18
C GLY A 762 -11.41 20.50 1.13
N HIS A 763 -12.51 19.82 1.47
CA HIS A 763 -13.42 19.27 0.44
C HIS A 763 -14.16 20.34 -0.40
N ASP A 764 -14.27 21.58 0.10
CA ASP A 764 -14.74 22.76 -0.64
C ASP A 764 -13.62 23.52 -1.39
N LYS A 765 -12.36 23.12 -1.21
CA LYS A 765 -11.16 23.80 -1.71
C LYS A 765 -10.43 22.98 -2.76
N CYS A 766 -10.46 21.66 -2.67
CA CYS A 766 -9.77 20.73 -3.55
C CYS A 766 -10.70 19.58 -3.96
N LEU A 767 -10.43 18.98 -5.11
CA LEU A 767 -10.96 17.67 -5.47
C LEU A 767 -10.04 16.59 -4.90
N PHE A 768 -10.60 15.60 -4.22
CA PHE A 768 -9.83 14.45 -3.73
C PHE A 768 -9.97 13.30 -4.71
N THR A 769 -8.87 12.68 -5.12
CA THR A 769 -8.84 11.44 -5.91
C THR A 769 -7.92 10.45 -5.23
N ASN A 770 -8.05 9.17 -5.57
CA ASN A 770 -7.05 8.18 -5.15
C ASN A 770 -5.69 8.51 -5.77
N HIS A 771 -4.62 7.88 -5.28
CA HIS A 771 -3.28 8.13 -5.80
C HIS A 771 -3.23 7.98 -7.32
N ASP A 772 -2.52 8.87 -7.98
CA ASP A 772 -2.39 8.92 -9.44
C ASP A 772 -1.72 7.67 -10.05
N LEU A 773 -1.03 6.86 -9.23
CA LEU A 773 -0.27 5.70 -9.67
C LEU A 773 -0.91 4.35 -9.29
N ASP A 774 -1.82 4.31 -8.32
CA ASP A 774 -2.42 3.06 -7.78
C ASP A 774 -3.77 3.32 -7.06
N LEU A 775 -4.29 2.31 -6.35
CA LEU A 775 -5.55 2.36 -5.60
C LEU A 775 -6.78 2.66 -6.48
N TYR A 776 -6.71 2.33 -7.76
CA TYR A 776 -7.82 2.53 -8.69
C TYR A 776 -9.08 1.79 -8.26
N ILE A 777 -10.24 2.33 -8.61
CA ILE A 777 -11.53 1.77 -8.21
C ILE A 777 -11.83 0.59 -9.13
N ILE A 778 -11.40 -0.62 -8.74
CA ILE A 778 -11.57 -1.85 -9.53
C ILE A 778 -12.70 -2.75 -9.03
N ASP A 779 -13.32 -2.41 -7.90
CA ASP A 779 -14.36 -3.19 -7.24
C ASP A 779 -15.27 -2.31 -6.35
N HIS A 780 -16.29 -2.93 -5.76
CA HIS A 780 -17.24 -2.28 -4.86
C HIS A 780 -16.63 -1.91 -3.50
N GLU A 781 -15.63 -2.64 -3.00
CA GLU A 781 -14.96 -2.33 -1.72
C GLU A 781 -14.31 -0.94 -1.80
N ARG A 782 -13.58 -0.68 -2.89
CA ARG A 782 -12.95 0.62 -3.16
C ARG A 782 -13.97 1.70 -3.47
N MET A 783 -15.05 1.39 -4.18
CA MET A 783 -16.14 2.34 -4.44
C MET A 783 -16.84 2.78 -3.14
N ALA A 784 -17.15 1.85 -2.25
CA ALA A 784 -17.75 2.18 -0.95
C ALA A 784 -16.79 3.04 -0.12
N ALA A 785 -15.49 2.68 -0.10
CA ALA A 785 -14.48 3.45 0.62
C ALA A 785 -14.36 4.89 0.09
N ILE A 786 -14.20 5.11 -1.22
CA ILE A 786 -14.01 6.47 -1.76
C ILE A 786 -15.25 7.35 -1.59
N LEU A 787 -16.46 6.80 -1.75
CA LEU A 787 -17.71 7.54 -1.56
C LEU A 787 -17.87 8.00 -0.12
N ALA A 788 -17.48 7.18 0.87
CA ALA A 788 -17.55 7.53 2.28
C ALA A 788 -16.80 8.83 2.62
N PHE A 789 -15.71 9.12 1.90
CA PHE A 789 -14.85 10.28 2.13
C PHE A 789 -15.04 11.41 1.11
N GLY A 790 -15.95 11.27 0.14
CA GLY A 790 -16.18 12.30 -0.89
C GLY A 790 -15.11 12.36 -1.96
N TYR A 791 -14.48 11.24 -2.29
CA TYR A 791 -13.45 11.20 -3.33
C TYR A 791 -14.08 11.16 -4.73
N ALA A 792 -13.49 11.86 -5.69
CA ALA A 792 -13.68 11.63 -7.11
C ALA A 792 -13.02 10.29 -7.51
N THR A 793 -13.52 9.73 -8.60
CA THR A 793 -13.18 8.39 -9.06
C THR A 793 -11.91 8.37 -9.91
N SER A 794 -11.20 7.25 -9.85
CA SER A 794 -10.06 6.97 -10.71
C SER A 794 -10.03 5.54 -11.23
N GLU A 795 -9.51 5.37 -12.45
CA GLU A 795 -9.28 4.06 -13.08
C GLU A 795 -8.07 4.13 -14.04
N THR A 796 -7.68 3.00 -14.62
CA THR A 796 -6.63 2.84 -15.61
C THR A 796 -7.19 2.47 -16.98
N TRP A 797 -6.57 2.99 -18.03
CA TRP A 797 -6.80 2.46 -19.37
C TRP A 797 -5.50 2.01 -20.01
N GLN A 798 -5.55 0.86 -20.67
CA GLN A 798 -4.45 0.26 -21.40
C GLN A 798 -4.93 -0.16 -22.78
N ALA A 799 -4.01 -0.23 -23.73
CA ALA A 799 -4.32 -0.63 -25.10
C ALA A 799 -5.00 -2.02 -25.13
N GLY A 800 -6.12 -2.14 -25.84
CA GLY A 800 -6.84 -3.41 -25.99
C GLY A 800 -7.92 -3.68 -24.93
N LEU A 801 -8.05 -2.86 -23.87
CA LEU A 801 -9.09 -3.05 -22.84
C LEU A 801 -10.53 -2.94 -23.38
N GLN A 802 -10.75 -2.27 -24.50
CA GLN A 802 -12.04 -2.25 -25.20
C GLN A 802 -12.54 -3.65 -25.57
N ASN A 803 -11.63 -4.62 -25.72
CA ASN A 803 -11.93 -6.01 -26.02
C ASN A 803 -12.27 -6.84 -24.78
N THR A 804 -12.22 -6.25 -23.57
CA THR A 804 -12.55 -6.90 -22.29
C THR A 804 -13.86 -6.31 -21.73
N PRO A 805 -15.05 -6.87 -22.08
CA PRO A 805 -16.33 -6.25 -21.75
C PRO A 805 -16.53 -5.99 -20.27
N LYS A 806 -16.10 -6.91 -19.39
CA LYS A 806 -16.23 -6.75 -17.93
C LYS A 806 -15.48 -5.52 -17.42
N LYS A 807 -14.19 -5.38 -17.76
CA LYS A 807 -13.36 -4.25 -17.32
C LYS A 807 -13.85 -2.95 -17.94
N ARG A 808 -14.14 -2.96 -19.23
CA ARG A 808 -14.71 -1.80 -19.94
C ARG A 808 -16.02 -1.35 -19.27
N ASP A 809 -16.99 -2.25 -19.11
CA ASP A 809 -18.28 -1.92 -18.50
C ASP A 809 -18.10 -1.45 -17.04
N TRP A 810 -17.12 -1.97 -16.30
CA TRP A 810 -16.76 -1.44 -14.99
C TRP A 810 -16.22 0.00 -15.05
N VAL A 811 -15.27 0.31 -15.95
CA VAL A 811 -14.72 1.67 -16.14
C VAL A 811 -15.84 2.67 -16.48
N PHE A 812 -16.79 2.28 -17.34
CA PHE A 812 -17.95 3.13 -17.66
C PHE A 812 -18.97 3.21 -16.52
N TRP A 813 -19.07 2.21 -15.65
CA TRP A 813 -19.86 2.29 -14.43
C TRP A 813 -19.25 3.30 -13.44
N VAL A 814 -17.93 3.24 -13.23
CA VAL A 814 -17.19 4.19 -12.39
C VAL A 814 -17.38 5.63 -12.91
N ASP A 815 -17.29 5.83 -14.23
CA ASP A 815 -17.60 7.12 -14.87
C ASP A 815 -19.05 7.59 -14.66
N ALA A 816 -20.03 6.68 -14.70
CA ALA A 816 -21.42 7.02 -14.41
C ALA A 816 -21.59 7.50 -12.94
N VAL A 817 -20.90 6.85 -11.98
CA VAL A 817 -20.88 7.31 -10.59
C VAL A 817 -20.20 8.68 -10.48
N GLN A 818 -19.08 8.90 -11.18
CA GLN A 818 -18.40 10.20 -11.22
C GLN A 818 -19.32 11.34 -11.66
N LYS A 819 -19.99 11.16 -12.80
CA LYS A 819 -20.83 12.20 -13.43
C LYS A 819 -22.14 12.45 -12.69
N THR A 820 -22.50 11.56 -11.77
CA THR A 820 -23.71 11.65 -10.95
C THR A 820 -23.37 12.09 -9.53
N ALA A 821 -23.02 11.14 -8.65
CA ALA A 821 -22.78 11.34 -7.23
C ALA A 821 -21.54 12.21 -6.98
N CYS A 822 -20.38 11.86 -7.56
CA CYS A 822 -19.14 12.55 -7.24
C CYS A 822 -19.15 14.00 -7.71
N ALA A 823 -19.66 14.26 -8.91
CA ALA A 823 -19.82 15.61 -9.45
C ALA A 823 -20.74 16.50 -8.61
N ASP A 824 -21.70 15.93 -7.87
CA ASP A 824 -22.63 16.69 -7.04
C ASP A 824 -21.95 17.19 -5.74
N TYR A 825 -21.19 16.33 -5.07
CA TYR A 825 -20.44 16.71 -3.86
C TYR A 825 -19.08 17.37 -4.15
N ALA A 826 -18.53 17.24 -5.37
CA ALA A 826 -17.23 17.79 -5.72
C ALA A 826 -17.13 19.30 -5.44
N GLY A 827 -16.22 19.68 -4.53
CA GLY A 827 -16.04 21.07 -4.12
C GLY A 827 -17.13 21.60 -3.16
N ARG A 828 -17.82 20.72 -2.41
CA ARG A 828 -18.78 21.09 -1.36
C ARG A 828 -18.17 20.95 0.03
N LYS A 829 -18.60 21.75 1.00
CA LYS A 829 -18.07 21.58 2.37
C LYS A 829 -18.55 20.26 2.95
N MET A 830 -17.66 19.48 3.56
CA MET A 830 -18.04 18.30 4.36
C MET A 830 -18.62 18.79 5.69
N LEU A 831 -19.84 18.34 6.00
CA LEU A 831 -20.61 18.83 7.14
C LEU A 831 -20.79 17.80 8.24
N ASP A 832 -20.79 16.49 7.94
CA ASP A 832 -20.85 15.43 8.93
C ASP A 832 -20.04 14.23 8.44
N PHE A 833 -19.43 13.50 9.38
CA PHE A 833 -18.83 12.17 9.16
C PHE A 833 -19.00 11.35 10.45
N ILE A 834 -19.87 10.34 10.42
CA ILE A 834 -20.22 9.55 11.61
C ILE A 834 -20.33 8.06 11.30
N TYR A 835 -20.01 7.24 12.29
CA TYR A 835 -20.28 5.80 12.28
C TYR A 835 -21.64 5.53 12.94
N LEU A 836 -22.57 4.95 12.19
CA LEU A 836 -23.96 4.76 12.66
C LEU A 836 -24.12 3.58 13.62
N GLN A 837 -23.16 2.66 13.64
CA GLN A 837 -23.15 1.53 14.57
C GLN A 837 -22.38 1.85 15.86
N GLU A 838 -21.79 3.05 15.99
CA GLU A 838 -21.18 3.51 17.23
C GLU A 838 -22.24 3.53 18.35
N HIS A 839 -21.88 3.01 19.53
CA HIS A 839 -22.78 2.81 20.69
C HIS A 839 -23.84 1.70 20.53
N THR A 840 -23.75 0.85 19.51
CA THR A 840 -24.55 -0.38 19.40
C THR A 840 -23.78 -1.60 19.91
N ALA A 841 -24.45 -2.74 20.06
CA ALA A 841 -23.82 -4.03 20.40
C ALA A 841 -23.13 -4.71 19.19
N ALA A 842 -22.94 -4.01 18.07
CA ALA A 842 -22.35 -4.59 16.87
C ALA A 842 -20.87 -4.97 17.08
N PRO A 843 -20.41 -6.14 16.60
CA PRO A 843 -19.03 -6.60 16.78
C PRO A 843 -17.98 -5.79 15.98
N ALA A 844 -18.42 -5.00 15.01
CA ALA A 844 -17.58 -4.10 14.22
C ALA A 844 -18.34 -2.77 14.00
N PRO A 845 -18.40 -1.89 15.01
CA PRO A 845 -19.27 -0.71 14.98
C PRO A 845 -18.77 0.42 14.05
N HIS A 846 -17.73 0.15 13.24
CA HIS A 846 -17.07 1.12 12.38
C HIS A 846 -17.18 0.78 10.88
N MET A 847 -18.24 0.08 10.47
CA MET A 847 -18.45 -0.34 9.06
C MET A 847 -19.49 0.49 8.33
N LEU A 848 -20.55 0.95 9.00
CA LEU A 848 -21.59 1.80 8.39
C LEU A 848 -21.30 3.29 8.62
N ILE A 849 -20.92 3.99 7.56
CA ILE A 849 -20.53 5.41 7.58
C ILE A 849 -21.62 6.27 6.93
N TYR A 850 -21.98 7.37 7.60
CA TYR A 850 -22.80 8.45 7.06
C TYR A 850 -21.96 9.73 6.93
N THR A 851 -21.95 10.29 5.73
CA THR A 851 -21.27 11.54 5.40
C THR A 851 -22.26 12.51 4.79
N ARG A 852 -22.23 13.77 5.21
CA ARG A 852 -23.07 14.83 4.64
C ARG A 852 -22.21 15.95 4.09
N PHE A 853 -22.58 16.46 2.93
CA PHE A 853 -21.98 17.65 2.32
C PHE A 853 -23.00 18.77 2.20
N ASP A 854 -22.51 19.99 2.02
CA ASP A 854 -23.35 21.15 1.69
C ASP A 854 -24.16 20.92 0.39
N GLY A 855 -25.37 21.48 0.33
CA GLY A 855 -26.34 21.25 -0.76
C GLY A 855 -27.24 20.02 -0.58
N ASP A 856 -27.50 19.61 0.67
CA ASP A 856 -28.35 18.47 1.04
C ASP A 856 -27.91 17.14 0.42
N ILE A 857 -26.60 16.93 0.33
CA ILE A 857 -26.01 15.72 -0.24
C ILE A 857 -25.64 14.78 0.91
N SER A 858 -26.23 13.59 0.91
CA SER A 858 -26.00 12.56 1.90
C SER A 858 -25.42 11.31 1.25
N VAL A 859 -24.45 10.71 1.91
CA VAL A 859 -23.77 9.48 1.50
C VAL A 859 -23.84 8.49 2.67
N LEU A 860 -24.34 7.29 2.41
CA LEU A 860 -24.38 6.16 3.33
C LEU A 860 -23.60 5.00 2.71
N THR A 861 -22.64 4.44 3.43
CA THR A 861 -21.76 3.38 2.90
C THR A 861 -21.53 2.28 3.94
N ASN A 862 -21.60 1.03 3.50
CA ASN A 862 -21.11 -0.12 4.25
C ASN A 862 -19.71 -0.45 3.74
N THR A 863 -18.67 -0.18 4.52
CA THR A 863 -17.27 -0.49 4.16
C THR A 863 -16.87 -1.92 4.54
N GLY A 864 -17.79 -2.71 5.13
CA GLY A 864 -17.59 -4.10 5.49
C GLY A 864 -18.08 -5.09 4.43
N LYS A 865 -17.52 -6.30 4.44
CA LYS A 865 -17.91 -7.41 3.56
C LYS A 865 -19.30 -7.99 3.89
N ALA A 866 -19.72 -7.91 5.14
CA ALA A 866 -21.00 -8.46 5.59
C ALA A 866 -22.15 -7.48 5.28
N PRO A 867 -23.33 -7.97 4.86
CA PRO A 867 -24.52 -7.14 4.76
C PRO A 867 -24.95 -6.56 6.12
N ILE A 868 -25.55 -5.37 6.13
CA ILE A 868 -26.01 -4.67 7.34
C ILE A 868 -27.50 -4.31 7.20
N THR A 869 -28.31 -4.70 8.18
CA THR A 869 -29.70 -4.24 8.30
C THR A 869 -29.72 -2.81 8.81
N LEU A 870 -30.42 -1.91 8.13
CA LEU A 870 -30.41 -0.48 8.45
C LEU A 870 -31.45 -0.07 9.50
N ASN A 871 -32.40 -0.95 9.82
CA ASN A 871 -33.47 -0.70 10.80
C ASN A 871 -32.92 -0.22 12.15
N GLY A 872 -33.34 0.96 12.61
CA GLY A 872 -32.95 1.59 13.87
C GLY A 872 -31.56 2.26 13.86
N LEU A 873 -30.85 2.30 12.72
CA LEU A 873 -29.51 2.90 12.64
C LEU A 873 -29.49 4.32 12.07
N LEU A 874 -30.59 4.79 11.46
CA LEU A 874 -30.60 6.04 10.70
C LEU A 874 -31.07 7.26 11.52
N GLU A 875 -31.31 7.11 12.82
CA GLU A 875 -31.81 8.18 13.70
C GLU A 875 -30.93 9.43 13.69
N ARG A 876 -29.60 9.24 13.74
CA ARG A 876 -28.59 10.29 13.76
C ARG A 876 -28.33 10.93 12.39
N THR A 877 -28.99 10.45 11.32
CA THR A 877 -28.80 10.97 9.96
C THR A 877 -29.72 12.16 9.68
N LYS A 878 -29.33 13.00 8.73
CA LYS A 878 -30.17 14.07 8.16
C LYS A 878 -30.65 13.71 6.75
N LEU A 879 -30.95 12.43 6.53
CA LEU A 879 -31.54 11.94 5.28
C LEU A 879 -32.96 12.52 5.11
N PRO A 880 -33.44 12.76 3.88
CA PRO A 880 -34.84 13.10 3.66
C PRO A 880 -35.78 12.00 4.20
N ASP A 881 -36.93 12.37 4.75
CA ASP A 881 -37.84 11.43 5.44
C ASP A 881 -38.26 10.24 4.56
N GLY A 882 -38.54 10.47 3.28
CA GLY A 882 -38.90 9.40 2.33
C GLY A 882 -37.75 8.42 2.08
N ASP A 883 -36.54 8.93 1.91
CA ASP A 883 -35.33 8.13 1.75
C ASP A 883 -35.02 7.34 3.04
N LYS A 884 -35.08 8.01 4.20
CA LYS A 884 -34.86 7.40 5.51
C LYS A 884 -35.86 6.28 5.77
N SER A 885 -37.16 6.54 5.65
CA SER A 885 -38.21 5.54 5.88
C SER A 885 -38.09 4.33 4.95
N TRP A 886 -37.66 4.53 3.70
CA TRP A 886 -37.43 3.41 2.78
C TRP A 886 -36.21 2.59 3.18
N LEU A 887 -35.09 3.26 3.50
CA LEU A 887 -33.83 2.62 3.90
C LEU A 887 -33.95 1.83 5.20
N GLU A 888 -34.79 2.24 6.16
CA GLU A 888 -35.07 1.47 7.39
C GLU A 888 -35.54 0.03 7.08
N GLY A 889 -36.23 -0.18 5.95
CA GLY A 889 -36.66 -1.49 5.47
C GLY A 889 -35.64 -2.24 4.61
N GLN A 890 -34.44 -1.69 4.40
CA GLN A 890 -33.42 -2.26 3.52
C GLN A 890 -32.30 -3.00 4.28
N VAL A 891 -31.69 -3.94 3.58
CA VAL A 891 -30.38 -4.50 3.92
C VAL A 891 -29.37 -3.91 2.95
N MET A 892 -28.34 -3.25 3.47
CA MET A 892 -27.24 -2.78 2.66
C MET A 892 -26.29 -3.96 2.37
N PRO A 893 -26.00 -4.29 1.09
CA PRO A 893 -25.04 -5.33 0.75
C PRO A 893 -23.66 -5.08 1.39
N GLY A 894 -22.82 -6.10 1.44
CA GLY A 894 -21.39 -5.91 1.69
C GLY A 894 -20.81 -4.97 0.64
N PHE A 895 -20.07 -3.95 1.07
CA PHE A 895 -19.59 -2.88 0.17
C PHE A 895 -20.72 -2.15 -0.58
N GLY A 896 -21.91 -2.13 0.02
CA GLY A 896 -23.08 -1.39 -0.48
C GLY A 896 -22.98 0.10 -0.16
N TYR A 897 -23.69 0.92 -0.93
CA TYR A 897 -23.73 2.36 -0.74
C TYR A 897 -25.02 2.98 -1.26
N TYR A 898 -25.34 4.17 -0.75
CA TYR A 898 -26.45 5.00 -1.19
C TYR A 898 -26.08 6.48 -1.09
N VAL A 899 -26.28 7.22 -2.17
CA VAL A 899 -26.06 8.66 -2.28
C VAL A 899 -27.34 9.31 -2.74
N CYS A 900 -27.79 10.34 -2.01
CA CYS A 900 -28.98 11.10 -2.36
C CYS A 900 -28.76 12.60 -2.20
N SER A 901 -29.37 13.37 -3.10
CA SER A 901 -29.52 14.82 -3.04
C SER A 901 -30.80 15.23 -3.77
N PRO A 902 -31.20 16.51 -3.84
CA PRO A 902 -32.34 16.92 -4.66
C PRO A 902 -32.22 16.53 -6.16
N ARG A 903 -31.01 16.26 -6.66
CA ARG A 903 -30.74 16.00 -8.08
C ARG A 903 -30.14 14.63 -8.38
N VAL A 904 -29.74 13.88 -7.35
CA VAL A 904 -29.02 12.61 -7.54
C VAL A 904 -29.65 11.48 -6.74
N ARG A 905 -29.66 10.29 -7.34
CA ARG A 905 -29.88 9.00 -6.66
C ARG A 905 -28.87 7.99 -7.21
N THR A 906 -27.94 7.54 -6.38
CA THR A 906 -26.92 6.57 -6.76
C THR A 906 -26.76 5.52 -5.67
N GLY A 907 -26.66 4.23 -6.01
CA GLY A 907 -26.52 3.20 -4.98
C GLY A 907 -26.16 1.81 -5.50
N HIS A 908 -25.73 0.97 -4.57
CA HIS A 908 -25.53 -0.47 -4.69
C HIS A 908 -26.32 -1.13 -3.55
N LEU A 909 -27.51 -1.64 -3.89
CA LEU A 909 -28.50 -2.14 -2.93
C LEU A 909 -29.16 -3.41 -3.46
N TYR A 910 -29.84 -4.17 -2.60
CA TYR A 910 -30.69 -5.26 -3.06
C TYR A 910 -31.97 -4.71 -3.70
N ALA A 911 -32.28 -5.17 -4.91
CA ALA A 911 -33.57 -4.95 -5.53
C ALA A 911 -34.66 -5.80 -4.84
N SER A 912 -35.92 -5.59 -5.23
CA SER A 912 -37.07 -6.28 -4.62
C SER A 912 -37.06 -7.80 -4.77
N ASP A 913 -36.30 -8.34 -5.73
CA ASP A 913 -36.08 -9.77 -5.97
C ASP A 913 -34.86 -10.33 -5.20
N GLY A 914 -34.22 -9.52 -4.35
CA GLY A 914 -33.04 -9.89 -3.57
C GLY A 914 -31.71 -9.79 -4.32
N LYS A 915 -31.70 -9.33 -5.57
CA LYS A 915 -30.47 -9.22 -6.37
C LYS A 915 -29.76 -7.89 -6.13
N ALA A 916 -28.46 -7.93 -5.89
CA ALA A 916 -27.65 -6.72 -5.75
C ALA A 916 -27.64 -5.96 -7.09
N THR A 917 -28.07 -4.69 -7.06
CA THR A 917 -28.23 -3.85 -8.23
C THR A 917 -27.60 -2.49 -7.98
N CYS A 918 -26.91 -2.02 -9.01
CA CYS A 918 -26.24 -0.74 -9.03
C CYS A 918 -27.02 0.25 -9.91
N PHE A 919 -27.18 1.47 -9.43
CA PHE A 919 -27.86 2.54 -10.16
C PHE A 919 -27.21 3.89 -9.90
N ALA A 920 -27.24 4.77 -10.90
CA ALA A 920 -26.71 6.12 -10.84
C ALA A 920 -27.61 7.02 -11.69
N PHE A 921 -28.34 7.93 -11.05
CA PHE A 921 -29.27 8.85 -11.69
C PHE A 921 -28.95 10.28 -11.31
N ARG A 922 -28.94 11.17 -12.29
CA ARG A 922 -28.85 12.61 -12.10
C ARG A 922 -29.88 13.34 -12.95
N LYS A 923 -30.58 14.29 -12.35
CA LYS A 923 -31.45 15.23 -13.07
C LYS A 923 -30.63 16.46 -13.49
N LYS A 924 -30.47 16.68 -14.80
CA LYS A 924 -29.77 17.83 -15.38
C LYS A 924 -30.63 18.40 -16.52
N GLU A 925 -30.97 19.68 -16.43
CA GLU A 925 -31.75 20.39 -17.45
C GLU A 925 -33.07 19.68 -17.82
N GLY A 926 -33.77 19.14 -16.81
CA GLY A 926 -35.04 18.42 -16.99
C GLY A 926 -34.92 16.98 -17.50
N ARG A 927 -33.72 16.50 -17.83
CA ARG A 927 -33.46 15.13 -18.29
C ARG A 927 -32.83 14.29 -17.18
N LEU A 928 -33.12 12.99 -17.22
CA LEU A 928 -32.39 12.01 -16.42
C LEU A 928 -31.21 11.46 -17.21
N LEU A 929 -30.04 11.47 -16.56
CA LEU A 929 -28.78 10.94 -17.09
C LEU A 929 -28.20 9.94 -16.10
N GLY A 930 -27.45 8.95 -16.60
CA GLY A 930 -26.59 8.11 -15.77
C GLY A 930 -26.48 6.67 -16.24
N GLY A 931 -26.60 5.72 -15.32
CA GLY A 931 -26.41 4.31 -15.63
C GLY A 931 -27.05 3.33 -14.65
N LEU A 932 -27.30 2.12 -15.15
CA LEU A 932 -27.82 0.97 -14.43
C LEU A 932 -26.89 -0.21 -14.67
N ARG A 933 -26.53 -0.92 -13.60
CA ARG A 933 -25.72 -2.14 -13.67
C ARG A 933 -26.32 -3.20 -12.77
N GLY A 934 -26.69 -4.33 -13.35
CA GLY A 934 -27.30 -5.44 -12.62
C GLY A 934 -27.72 -6.55 -13.58
N GLU A 935 -28.31 -7.60 -13.04
CA GLU A 935 -28.82 -8.70 -13.85
C GLU A 935 -30.01 -8.28 -14.72
N SER A 936 -30.09 -8.84 -15.93
CA SER A 936 -31.20 -8.64 -16.84
C SER A 936 -32.56 -8.99 -16.21
N GLY A 937 -33.57 -8.16 -16.46
CA GLY A 937 -34.93 -8.33 -15.95
C GLY A 937 -35.17 -7.82 -14.53
N THR A 938 -34.11 -7.42 -13.81
CA THR A 938 -34.23 -6.89 -12.45
C THR A 938 -35.04 -5.58 -12.44
N VAL A 939 -35.99 -5.45 -11.51
CA VAL A 939 -36.81 -4.25 -11.35
C VAL A 939 -36.36 -3.48 -10.11
N LEU A 940 -35.93 -2.24 -10.33
CA LEU A 940 -35.51 -1.32 -9.28
C LEU A 940 -36.65 -0.36 -8.95
N ARG A 941 -36.94 -0.17 -7.66
CA ARG A 941 -37.90 0.82 -7.14
C ARG A 941 -37.26 1.63 -6.01
N ILE A 942 -37.11 2.94 -6.20
CA ILE A 942 -36.43 3.85 -5.25
C ILE A 942 -37.22 5.15 -5.03
N PRO A 943 -37.10 5.79 -3.84
CA PRO A 943 -37.67 7.10 -3.60
C PRO A 943 -36.94 8.18 -4.42
N VAL A 944 -37.70 9.16 -4.93
CA VAL A 944 -37.20 10.31 -5.66
C VAL A 944 -37.95 11.59 -5.26
N PRO A 945 -37.35 12.78 -5.42
CA PRO A 945 -38.05 14.04 -5.21
C PRO A 945 -39.30 14.19 -6.09
N ASN A 946 -40.35 14.83 -5.55
CA ASN A 946 -41.65 14.99 -6.23
C ASN A 946 -41.60 15.81 -7.54
N ASP A 947 -40.55 16.59 -7.75
CA ASP A 947 -40.36 17.36 -8.99
C ASP A 947 -39.75 16.52 -10.12
N TRP A 948 -39.34 15.28 -9.87
CA TRP A 948 -38.92 14.35 -10.91
C TRP A 948 -40.15 13.79 -11.64
N THR A 949 -40.06 13.70 -12.98
CA THR A 949 -41.18 13.28 -13.83
C THR A 949 -40.83 12.05 -14.66
N SER A 950 -41.83 11.20 -14.91
CA SER A 950 -41.72 10.06 -15.82
C SER A 950 -41.17 10.48 -17.18
N GLN A 951 -40.25 9.70 -17.73
CA GLN A 951 -39.69 9.94 -19.06
C GLN A 951 -39.23 8.62 -19.69
N ALA A 952 -39.22 8.55 -21.02
CA ALA A 952 -38.61 7.45 -21.74
C ALA A 952 -37.08 7.52 -21.56
N LEU A 953 -36.47 6.42 -21.14
CA LEU A 953 -35.02 6.29 -21.06
C LEU A 953 -34.53 5.54 -22.29
N ARG A 954 -33.61 6.17 -23.03
CA ARG A 954 -32.92 5.53 -24.15
C ARG A 954 -31.68 4.84 -23.61
N LEU A 955 -31.84 3.59 -23.22
CA LEU A 955 -30.76 2.79 -22.65
C LEU A 955 -29.83 2.28 -23.76
N GLN A 956 -28.56 2.66 -23.65
CA GLN A 956 -27.48 2.17 -24.49
C GLN A 956 -26.58 1.24 -23.69
N ALA A 957 -26.54 -0.04 -24.08
CA ALA A 957 -25.48 -0.95 -23.70
C ALA A 957 -24.35 -0.89 -24.75
N LEU A 958 -23.11 -0.83 -24.30
CA LEU A 958 -21.94 -0.74 -25.20
C LEU A 958 -21.83 -1.98 -26.09
N GLY A 959 -21.85 -1.76 -27.42
CA GLY A 959 -21.80 -2.82 -28.44
C GLY A 959 -23.17 -3.35 -28.87
N PHE A 960 -24.28 -2.71 -28.48
CA PHE A 960 -25.65 -3.15 -28.79
C PHE A 960 -26.50 -2.01 -29.36
N GLN A 961 -27.61 -2.38 -29.99
CA GLN A 961 -28.63 -1.40 -30.38
C GLN A 961 -29.26 -0.77 -29.14
N ASN A 962 -29.65 0.50 -29.26
CA ASN A 962 -30.35 1.21 -28.20
C ASN A 962 -31.67 0.50 -27.90
N GLN A 963 -31.95 0.27 -26.62
CA GLN A 963 -33.24 -0.21 -26.15
C GLN A 963 -33.96 0.92 -25.42
N GLU A 964 -35.27 1.00 -25.62
CA GLU A 964 -36.10 1.97 -24.90
C GLU A 964 -36.79 1.28 -23.74
N THR A 965 -36.71 1.88 -22.55
CA THR A 965 -37.53 1.49 -21.40
C THR A 965 -38.21 2.73 -20.83
N GLN A 966 -39.32 2.55 -20.12
CA GLN A 966 -39.97 3.65 -19.41
C GLN A 966 -39.46 3.72 -17.98
N CYS A 967 -38.98 4.90 -17.59
CA CYS A 967 -38.86 5.26 -16.19
C CYS A 967 -40.21 5.80 -15.72
N ARG A 968 -40.84 5.12 -14.77
CA ARG A 968 -42.13 5.51 -14.20
C ARG A 968 -41.92 6.16 -12.85
N ILE A 969 -42.38 7.40 -12.70
CA ILE A 969 -42.35 8.15 -11.46
C ILE A 969 -43.78 8.44 -11.00
N GLU A 970 -44.17 7.84 -9.89
CA GLU A 970 -45.52 7.92 -9.31
C GLU A 970 -45.42 8.11 -7.81
N SER A 971 -46.11 9.13 -7.27
CA SER A 971 -46.18 9.40 -5.82
C SER A 971 -44.81 9.44 -5.11
N GLY A 972 -43.78 10.03 -5.74
CA GLY A 972 -42.43 10.13 -5.18
C GLY A 972 -41.58 8.86 -5.31
N TRP A 973 -42.00 7.88 -6.12
CA TRP A 973 -41.27 6.63 -6.37
C TRP A 973 -40.91 6.49 -7.83
N MET A 974 -39.64 6.18 -8.11
CA MET A 974 -39.15 5.83 -9.42
C MET A 974 -39.04 4.31 -9.57
N THR A 975 -39.59 3.77 -10.65
CA THR A 975 -39.47 2.36 -11.04
C THR A 975 -38.83 2.23 -12.41
N VAL A 976 -37.80 1.38 -12.53
CA VAL A 976 -37.12 1.06 -13.79
C VAL A 976 -36.75 -0.41 -13.85
N ALA A 977 -36.96 -1.03 -15.02
CA ALA A 977 -36.58 -2.41 -15.29
C ALA A 977 -35.28 -2.44 -16.11
N ILE A 978 -34.32 -3.29 -15.70
CA ILE A 978 -33.11 -3.57 -16.47
C ILE A 978 -33.52 -4.44 -17.67
N PRO A 979 -33.23 -4.02 -18.92
CA PRO A 979 -33.63 -4.81 -20.07
C PRO A 979 -32.97 -6.19 -20.14
N VAL A 980 -33.65 -7.11 -20.83
CA VAL A 980 -33.14 -8.47 -21.07
C VAL A 980 -32.14 -8.44 -22.22
N LYS A 981 -30.94 -9.01 -21.98
CA LYS A 981 -29.88 -9.14 -22.98
C LYS A 981 -29.70 -10.60 -23.37
N ASP A 982 -30.11 -10.96 -24.58
CA ASP A 982 -29.73 -12.24 -25.19
C ASP A 982 -28.25 -12.22 -25.59
N ARG A 983 -27.47 -13.20 -25.13
CA ARG A 983 -26.07 -13.41 -25.57
C ARG A 983 -26.00 -14.63 -26.49
N ASP A 984 -25.20 -14.53 -27.54
CA ASP A 984 -24.82 -15.64 -28.41
C ASP A 984 -23.74 -16.51 -27.73
N ILE A 985 -24.11 -17.20 -26.64
CA ILE A 985 -23.23 -18.17 -25.96
C ILE A 985 -23.37 -19.52 -26.67
N LYS A 986 -22.25 -20.09 -27.13
CA LYS A 986 -22.31 -21.44 -27.73
C LYS A 986 -22.61 -22.49 -26.66
N LYS A 987 -23.67 -23.25 -26.87
CA LYS A 987 -24.09 -24.33 -25.97
C LYS A 987 -23.12 -25.51 -26.04
N LEU A 988 -22.89 -26.14 -24.88
CA LEU A 988 -22.19 -27.41 -24.78
C LEU A 988 -23.00 -28.51 -25.52
N PRO A 989 -22.39 -29.34 -26.38
CA PRO A 989 -23.05 -30.49 -27.00
C PRO A 989 -23.70 -31.40 -25.95
N ALA A 990 -24.92 -31.89 -26.23
CA ALA A 990 -25.72 -32.63 -25.25
C ALA A 990 -25.03 -33.92 -24.79
N GLU A 991 -24.26 -34.56 -25.66
CA GLU A 991 -23.56 -35.82 -25.38
C GLU A 991 -22.45 -35.65 -24.33
N LEU A 992 -21.75 -34.51 -24.34
CA LEU A 992 -20.68 -34.19 -23.39
C LEU A 992 -21.20 -33.87 -21.98
N LYS A 993 -22.50 -33.59 -21.83
CA LYS A 993 -23.15 -33.40 -20.52
C LYS A 993 -23.29 -34.70 -19.73
N VAL A 994 -23.35 -35.83 -20.42
CA VAL A 994 -23.67 -37.13 -19.83
C VAL A 994 -22.58 -38.19 -20.03
N LYS A 995 -21.71 -38.02 -21.03
CA LYS A 995 -20.60 -38.95 -21.32
C LYS A 995 -19.28 -38.19 -21.41
N SER A 996 -18.20 -38.87 -21.03
CA SER A 996 -16.84 -38.34 -21.16
C SER A 996 -16.35 -38.39 -22.61
N PRO A 997 -15.39 -37.52 -22.99
CA PRO A 997 -14.69 -37.61 -24.27
C PRO A 997 -14.14 -39.01 -24.57
N ALA A 998 -13.55 -39.66 -23.57
CA ALA A 998 -13.03 -41.03 -23.68
C ALA A 998 -14.11 -42.04 -24.10
N ALA A 999 -15.31 -41.95 -23.52
CA ALA A 999 -16.42 -42.84 -23.81
C ALA A 999 -17.10 -42.55 -25.16
N LEU A 1000 -17.02 -41.30 -25.63
CA LEU A 1000 -17.63 -40.88 -26.90
C LEU A 1000 -16.76 -41.20 -28.12
N GLY A 1001 -15.43 -41.26 -27.97
CA GLY A 1001 -14.51 -41.52 -29.08
C GLY A 1001 -14.48 -40.43 -30.17
N ILE A 1002 -15.15 -39.30 -29.93
CA ILE A 1002 -15.27 -38.17 -30.87
C ILE A 1002 -14.04 -37.26 -30.90
N LEU A 1003 -13.18 -37.33 -29.87
CA LEU A 1003 -11.93 -36.58 -29.80
C LEU A 1003 -10.76 -37.55 -29.80
N LYS A 1004 -9.65 -37.16 -30.43
CA LYS A 1004 -8.40 -37.89 -30.30
C LYS A 1004 -7.78 -37.64 -28.92
N PRO A 1005 -7.16 -38.64 -28.29
CA PRO A 1005 -6.52 -38.48 -26.99
C PRO A 1005 -5.14 -37.77 -27.11
N GLU A 1006 -5.02 -36.79 -27.99
CA GLU A 1006 -3.76 -36.13 -28.34
C GLU A 1006 -3.63 -34.78 -27.61
N VAL A 1007 -2.59 -34.64 -26.78
CA VAL A 1007 -2.23 -33.40 -26.06
C VAL A 1007 -0.97 -32.82 -26.68
N VAL A 1008 -1.08 -31.65 -27.29
CA VAL A 1008 0.04 -30.96 -27.95
C VAL A 1008 0.81 -30.11 -26.94
N ILE A 1009 2.13 -30.27 -26.90
CA ILE A 1009 3.06 -29.30 -26.28
C ILE A 1009 3.66 -28.48 -27.41
N TYR A 1010 3.42 -27.17 -27.41
CA TYR A 1010 4.00 -26.26 -28.39
C TYR A 1010 5.42 -25.86 -27.95
N ASN A 1011 6.42 -26.34 -28.69
CA ASN A 1011 7.84 -26.12 -28.40
C ASN A 1011 8.57 -25.72 -29.69
N PRO A 1012 8.61 -24.42 -30.06
CA PRO A 1012 9.20 -23.98 -31.32
C PRO A 1012 10.71 -24.29 -31.40
N GLN A 1013 11.25 -24.29 -32.62
CA GLN A 1013 12.69 -24.53 -32.84
C GLN A 1013 13.58 -23.56 -32.04
N PRO A 1014 14.72 -24.01 -31.49
CA PRO A 1014 15.66 -23.16 -30.77
C PRO A 1014 16.24 -22.05 -31.64
N CYS A 1015 16.48 -20.87 -31.05
CA CYS A 1015 17.13 -19.74 -31.72
C CYS A 1015 18.67 -19.88 -31.72
N LYS A 1016 19.37 -19.27 -32.69
CA LYS A 1016 20.85 -19.32 -32.82
C LYS A 1016 21.60 -18.69 -31.65
N ASP A 1017 20.95 -17.84 -30.87
CA ASP A 1017 21.50 -17.18 -29.68
C ASP A 1017 21.47 -18.05 -28.40
N GLY A 1018 21.09 -19.33 -28.52
CA GLY A 1018 21.18 -20.30 -27.43
C GLY A 1018 20.01 -20.28 -26.46
N TYR A 1019 18.90 -19.58 -26.77
CA TYR A 1019 17.68 -19.67 -25.97
C TYR A 1019 17.05 -21.07 -26.11
N GLN A 1020 17.29 -21.94 -25.12
CA GLN A 1020 16.57 -23.21 -24.92
C GLN A 1020 15.73 -23.12 -23.65
N ASN A 1021 14.43 -23.42 -23.74
CA ASN A 1021 13.55 -23.45 -22.57
C ASN A 1021 13.43 -24.88 -22.03
N GLY A 1022 14.00 -25.15 -20.84
CA GLY A 1022 13.88 -26.43 -20.14
C GLY A 1022 12.46 -26.83 -19.74
N ARG A 1023 11.47 -25.91 -19.76
CA ARG A 1023 10.09 -26.21 -19.33
C ARG A 1023 9.33 -27.13 -20.28
N ALA A 1024 9.59 -27.09 -21.59
CA ALA A 1024 8.91 -27.98 -22.52
C ALA A 1024 9.28 -29.45 -22.26
N SER A 1025 10.56 -29.71 -21.95
CA SER A 1025 11.03 -31.02 -21.52
C SER A 1025 10.45 -31.47 -20.18
N ASP A 1026 10.27 -30.54 -19.22
CA ASP A 1026 9.62 -30.84 -17.93
C ASP A 1026 8.18 -31.31 -18.14
N PHE A 1027 7.39 -30.56 -18.92
CA PHE A 1027 6.01 -30.94 -19.25
C PHE A 1027 5.94 -32.28 -19.99
N LYS A 1028 6.84 -32.54 -20.94
CA LYS A 1028 6.90 -33.82 -21.66
C LYS A 1028 7.17 -35.00 -20.72
N SER A 1029 8.13 -34.84 -19.82
CA SER A 1029 8.54 -35.87 -18.86
C SER A 1029 7.44 -36.12 -17.82
N GLU A 1030 6.86 -35.06 -17.27
CA GLU A 1030 5.79 -35.17 -16.27
C GLU A 1030 4.48 -35.69 -16.88
N PHE A 1031 4.12 -35.29 -18.10
CA PHE A 1031 2.94 -35.82 -18.78
C PHE A 1031 3.10 -37.30 -19.10
N ALA A 1032 4.28 -37.75 -19.53
CA ALA A 1032 4.54 -39.18 -19.72
C ALA A 1032 4.29 -39.97 -18.43
N ARG A 1033 4.71 -39.44 -17.27
CA ARG A 1033 4.46 -40.04 -15.96
C ARG A 1033 2.97 -40.03 -15.57
N HIS A 1034 2.29 -38.91 -15.78
CA HIS A 1034 0.89 -38.73 -15.38
C HIS A 1034 -0.10 -39.46 -16.30
N PHE A 1035 0.18 -39.55 -17.59
CA PHE A 1035 -0.67 -40.20 -18.59
C PHE A 1035 -0.38 -41.70 -18.75
N ALA A 1036 0.63 -42.26 -18.06
CA ALA A 1036 0.97 -43.69 -18.13
C ALA A 1036 -0.20 -44.65 -17.82
N ARG A 1037 -1.26 -44.17 -17.16
CA ARG A 1037 -2.46 -44.93 -16.81
C ARG A 1037 -3.72 -44.42 -17.53
N THR A 1038 -3.58 -43.64 -18.59
CA THR A 1038 -4.69 -43.11 -19.40
C THR A 1038 -4.42 -43.32 -20.89
N ASP A 1039 -5.42 -43.11 -21.73
CA ASP A 1039 -5.25 -43.18 -23.18
C ASP A 1039 -4.65 -41.90 -23.77
N LEU A 1040 -4.42 -40.86 -22.96
CA LEU A 1040 -3.86 -39.58 -23.38
C LEU A 1040 -2.40 -39.73 -23.84
N LYS A 1041 -2.07 -39.10 -24.96
CA LYS A 1041 -0.75 -39.13 -25.59
C LYS A 1041 -0.25 -37.72 -25.83
N THR A 1042 1.00 -37.48 -25.46
CA THR A 1042 1.67 -36.20 -25.69
C THR A 1042 2.30 -36.18 -27.08
N ILE A 1043 2.07 -35.09 -27.83
CA ILE A 1043 2.75 -34.82 -29.10
C ILE A 1043 3.45 -33.46 -29.01
N GLU A 1044 4.62 -33.36 -29.61
CA GLU A 1044 5.38 -32.12 -29.68
C GLU A 1044 5.18 -31.46 -31.05
N VAL A 1045 4.89 -30.16 -31.05
CA VAL A 1045 4.74 -29.35 -32.27
C VAL A 1045 5.72 -28.19 -32.22
N THR A 1046 6.61 -28.12 -33.20
CA THR A 1046 7.68 -27.10 -33.30
C THR A 1046 7.42 -26.04 -34.35
N ASP A 1047 6.40 -26.22 -35.18
CA ASP A 1047 6.04 -25.34 -36.30
C ASP A 1047 4.70 -24.65 -36.02
N VAL A 1048 4.69 -23.31 -36.07
CA VAL A 1048 3.50 -22.49 -35.83
C VAL A 1048 2.44 -22.70 -36.91
N HIS A 1049 2.81 -22.95 -38.17
CA HIS A 1049 1.83 -23.20 -39.24
C HIS A 1049 1.10 -24.51 -39.03
N LYS A 1050 1.81 -25.55 -38.59
CA LYS A 1050 1.21 -26.83 -38.19
C LYS A 1050 0.28 -26.67 -36.99
N MET A 1051 0.67 -25.89 -35.98
CA MET A 1051 -0.21 -25.59 -34.86
C MET A 1051 -1.49 -24.88 -35.32
N LEU A 1052 -1.37 -23.83 -36.15
CA LEU A 1052 -2.52 -23.08 -36.67
C LEU A 1052 -3.45 -23.96 -37.51
N SER A 1053 -2.92 -24.85 -38.35
CA SER A 1053 -3.76 -25.76 -39.14
C SER A 1053 -4.54 -26.74 -38.27
N MET A 1054 -3.93 -27.23 -37.18
CA MET A 1054 -4.61 -28.10 -36.20
C MET A 1054 -5.71 -27.36 -35.43
N LEU A 1055 -5.48 -26.10 -35.02
CA LEU A 1055 -6.47 -25.29 -34.28
C LEU A 1055 -7.71 -24.94 -35.13
N ARG A 1056 -7.54 -24.79 -36.45
CA ARG A 1056 -8.61 -24.44 -37.40
C ARG A 1056 -9.53 -25.60 -37.79
N LEU A 1057 -9.20 -26.83 -37.40
CA LEU A 1057 -10.04 -27.99 -37.70
C LEU A 1057 -11.38 -27.94 -36.94
N PRO A 1058 -12.49 -28.37 -37.55
CA PRO A 1058 -13.78 -28.40 -36.86
C PRO A 1058 -13.80 -29.43 -35.73
N TYR A 1059 -14.75 -29.28 -34.81
CA TYR A 1059 -14.88 -30.19 -33.67
C TYR A 1059 -15.14 -31.63 -34.18
N GLY A 1060 -14.41 -32.60 -33.63
CA GLY A 1060 -14.50 -34.01 -34.06
C GLY A 1060 -13.69 -34.39 -35.31
N ALA A 1061 -12.98 -33.44 -35.96
CA ALA A 1061 -12.17 -33.74 -37.13
C ALA A 1061 -10.93 -34.58 -36.80
N SER A 1062 -10.58 -35.51 -37.71
CA SER A 1062 -9.33 -36.28 -37.62
C SER A 1062 -8.12 -35.35 -37.69
N GLY A 1063 -7.33 -35.30 -36.61
CA GLY A 1063 -6.15 -34.44 -36.49
C GLY A 1063 -6.32 -33.20 -35.61
N ARG A 1064 -7.54 -32.94 -35.11
CA ARG A 1064 -7.76 -31.89 -34.10
C ARG A 1064 -7.32 -32.40 -32.71
N PRO A 1065 -6.42 -31.70 -32.00
CA PRO A 1065 -5.95 -32.14 -30.69
C PRO A 1065 -7.02 -31.91 -29.60
N PHE A 1066 -6.97 -32.73 -28.55
CA PHE A 1066 -7.81 -32.57 -27.35
C PHE A 1066 -7.40 -31.32 -26.57
N ALA A 1067 -6.09 -31.11 -26.41
CA ALA A 1067 -5.56 -29.95 -25.71
C ALA A 1067 -4.24 -29.46 -26.34
N VAL A 1068 -3.95 -28.16 -26.16
CA VAL A 1068 -2.68 -27.52 -26.55
C VAL A 1068 -2.11 -26.77 -25.35
N ILE A 1069 -0.84 -27.00 -25.05
CA ILE A 1069 -0.12 -26.41 -23.92
C ILE A 1069 0.98 -25.50 -24.46
N ASN A 1070 0.98 -24.25 -24.00
CA ASN A 1070 2.10 -23.34 -24.16
C ASN A 1070 2.96 -23.35 -22.88
N PRO A 1071 4.13 -24.02 -22.87
CA PRO A 1071 5.02 -24.09 -21.71
C PRO A 1071 5.85 -22.80 -21.49
N LEU A 1072 5.70 -21.80 -22.36
CA LEU A 1072 6.59 -20.64 -22.45
C LEU A 1072 6.11 -19.42 -21.64
N THR A 1073 5.18 -19.62 -20.71
CA THR A 1073 4.69 -18.60 -19.77
C THR A 1073 4.14 -17.35 -20.49
N GLU A 1074 4.84 -16.22 -20.41
CA GLU A 1074 4.39 -14.95 -21.00
C GLU A 1074 4.64 -14.82 -22.50
N ILE A 1075 5.35 -15.78 -23.11
CA ILE A 1075 5.83 -15.67 -24.49
C ILE A 1075 4.95 -16.49 -25.42
N MET A 1076 4.45 -15.85 -26.49
CA MET A 1076 3.93 -16.51 -27.67
C MET A 1076 4.99 -16.52 -28.78
N PRO A 1077 5.50 -17.69 -29.18
CA PRO A 1077 6.33 -17.80 -30.37
C PRO A 1077 5.53 -17.64 -31.65
N GLY A 1078 6.17 -17.07 -32.67
CA GLY A 1078 5.68 -17.04 -34.03
C GLY A 1078 6.85 -17.02 -35.03
N VAL A 1079 6.50 -16.83 -36.30
CA VAL A 1079 7.47 -16.75 -37.41
C VAL A 1079 7.19 -15.51 -38.25
N GLU A 1080 8.14 -15.13 -39.08
CA GLU A 1080 7.96 -14.07 -40.07
C GLU A 1080 6.76 -14.35 -40.99
N GLY A 1081 5.95 -13.31 -41.27
CA GLY A 1081 4.72 -13.44 -42.05
C GLY A 1081 3.47 -13.88 -41.27
N VAL A 1082 3.59 -14.31 -40.01
CA VAL A 1082 2.45 -14.59 -39.12
C VAL A 1082 2.33 -13.49 -38.07
N GLU A 1083 1.17 -12.85 -37.99
CA GLU A 1083 0.91 -11.83 -36.98
C GLU A 1083 0.21 -12.42 -35.75
N PHE A 1084 0.46 -11.80 -34.58
CA PHE A 1084 -0.09 -12.30 -33.31
C PHE A 1084 -1.62 -12.41 -33.33
N ASP A 1085 -2.32 -11.47 -33.96
CA ASP A 1085 -3.79 -11.47 -34.00
C ASP A 1085 -4.35 -12.68 -34.77
N GLU A 1086 -3.61 -13.23 -35.74
CA GLU A 1086 -3.99 -14.48 -36.42
C GLU A 1086 -3.93 -15.68 -35.47
N ILE A 1087 -2.87 -15.75 -34.66
CA ILE A 1087 -2.69 -16.78 -33.64
C ILE A 1087 -3.75 -16.64 -32.55
N ALA A 1088 -3.95 -15.44 -32.02
CA ALA A 1088 -4.92 -15.16 -30.97
C ALA A 1088 -6.33 -15.56 -31.41
N LYS A 1089 -6.72 -15.21 -32.65
CA LYS A 1089 -7.99 -15.61 -33.23
C LYS A 1089 -8.13 -17.14 -33.35
N ALA A 1090 -7.10 -17.83 -33.82
CA ALA A 1090 -7.14 -19.29 -33.95
C ALA A 1090 -7.28 -20.00 -32.60
N VAL A 1091 -6.56 -19.52 -31.56
CA VAL A 1091 -6.68 -20.05 -30.19
C VAL A 1091 -8.08 -19.78 -29.62
N HIS A 1092 -8.59 -18.55 -29.78
CA HIS A 1092 -9.92 -18.17 -29.32
C HIS A 1092 -10.99 -19.07 -29.96
N ASP A 1093 -10.99 -19.19 -31.29
CA ASP A 1093 -11.97 -19.98 -32.02
C ASP A 1093 -11.86 -21.48 -31.68
N TYR A 1094 -10.64 -22.00 -31.46
CA TYR A 1094 -10.42 -23.36 -31.00
C TYR A 1094 -11.10 -23.61 -29.65
N VAL A 1095 -10.91 -22.73 -28.67
CA VAL A 1095 -11.51 -22.85 -27.32
C VAL A 1095 -13.02 -22.67 -27.37
N VAL A 1096 -13.53 -21.64 -28.06
CA VAL A 1096 -14.99 -21.39 -28.17
C VAL A 1096 -15.73 -22.59 -28.75
N ASN A 1097 -15.07 -23.33 -29.65
CA ASN A 1097 -15.60 -24.54 -30.27
C ASN A 1097 -15.14 -25.84 -29.59
N GLY A 1098 -14.82 -25.81 -28.28
CA GLY A 1098 -14.61 -27.02 -27.48
C GLY A 1098 -13.17 -27.49 -27.30
N GLY A 1099 -12.18 -26.72 -27.75
CA GLY A 1099 -10.77 -27.00 -27.51
C GLY A 1099 -10.30 -26.64 -26.10
N ILE A 1100 -9.18 -27.23 -25.68
CA ILE A 1100 -8.53 -26.90 -24.40
C ILE A 1100 -7.17 -26.25 -24.67
N TRP A 1101 -6.96 -25.03 -24.21
CA TRP A 1101 -5.68 -24.33 -24.28
C TRP A 1101 -5.17 -24.02 -22.88
N TRP A 1102 -3.87 -24.22 -22.62
CA TRP A 1102 -3.25 -23.87 -21.34
C TRP A 1102 -2.00 -23.02 -21.50
N GLU A 1103 -1.98 -21.95 -20.71
CA GLU A 1103 -0.80 -21.15 -20.38
C GLU A 1103 -0.29 -21.58 -19.00
N THR A 1104 1.03 -21.54 -18.81
CA THR A 1104 1.71 -22.28 -17.73
C THR A 1104 2.35 -21.37 -16.68
N GLY A 1105 1.91 -20.11 -16.61
CA GLY A 1105 2.39 -19.10 -15.67
C GLY A 1105 2.60 -17.74 -16.33
N GLY A 1106 2.74 -16.70 -15.50
CA GLY A 1106 2.94 -15.33 -15.98
C GLY A 1106 1.65 -14.69 -16.55
N ALA A 1107 1.76 -13.49 -17.13
CA ALA A 1107 0.73 -12.89 -17.98
C ALA A 1107 0.75 -13.56 -19.36
N PRO A 1108 -0.26 -14.34 -19.75
CA PRO A 1108 -0.33 -14.93 -21.08
C PRO A 1108 -0.12 -13.90 -22.19
N PHE A 1109 0.69 -14.27 -23.18
CA PHE A 1109 0.90 -13.48 -24.40
C PHE A 1109 1.43 -12.06 -24.17
N PHE A 1110 2.15 -11.82 -23.07
CA PHE A 1110 2.77 -10.51 -22.81
C PHE A 1110 3.83 -10.15 -23.87
N TYR A 1111 4.53 -11.16 -24.38
CA TYR A 1111 5.53 -11.01 -25.44
C TYR A 1111 5.17 -11.84 -26.65
N TYR A 1112 5.25 -11.25 -27.83
CA TYR A 1112 5.25 -11.97 -29.09
C TYR A 1112 6.68 -12.03 -29.64
N ARG A 1113 7.22 -13.24 -29.82
CA ARG A 1113 8.58 -13.45 -30.31
C ARG A 1113 8.55 -14.09 -31.69
N LYS A 1114 8.94 -13.34 -32.72
CA LYS A 1114 8.99 -13.83 -34.11
C LYS A 1114 10.38 -14.37 -34.43
N LEU A 1115 10.45 -15.61 -34.89
CA LEU A 1115 11.65 -16.21 -35.48
C LEU A 1115 11.77 -15.75 -36.94
N LYS A 1116 12.96 -15.25 -37.32
CA LYS A 1116 13.30 -14.87 -38.69
C LYS A 1116 13.94 -16.03 -39.44
N GLU A 1117 13.92 -15.95 -40.78
CA GLU A 1117 14.55 -16.94 -41.66
C GLU A 1117 16.05 -17.14 -41.40
N ASP A 1118 16.76 -16.08 -40.97
CA ASP A 1118 18.19 -16.14 -40.65
C ASP A 1118 18.52 -16.84 -39.31
N GLY A 1119 17.49 -17.23 -38.55
CA GLY A 1119 17.60 -17.86 -37.23
C GLY A 1119 17.72 -16.88 -36.06
N THR A 1120 17.62 -15.57 -36.30
CA THR A 1120 17.48 -14.53 -35.26
C THR A 1120 16.02 -14.30 -34.90
N HIS A 1121 15.74 -13.51 -33.86
CA HIS A 1121 14.37 -13.23 -33.43
C HIS A 1121 14.11 -11.73 -33.23
N THR A 1122 12.86 -11.33 -33.36
CA THR A 1122 12.36 -10.04 -32.84
C THR A 1122 11.37 -10.30 -31.71
N GLN A 1123 11.42 -9.49 -30.67
CA GLN A 1123 10.48 -9.54 -29.57
C GLN A 1123 9.67 -8.26 -29.52
N THR A 1124 8.35 -8.39 -29.57
CA THR A 1124 7.40 -7.29 -29.38
C THR A 1124 6.75 -7.44 -28.02
N ALA A 1125 6.88 -6.42 -27.17
CA ALA A 1125 6.10 -6.32 -25.94
C ALA A 1125 4.66 -5.97 -26.30
N LEU A 1126 3.76 -6.93 -26.19
CA LEU A 1126 2.32 -6.71 -26.29
C LEU A 1126 1.77 -6.17 -24.96
N GLY A 1127 2.40 -6.53 -23.85
CA GLY A 1127 1.88 -6.25 -22.51
C GLY A 1127 0.57 -7.00 -22.27
N PHE A 1128 -0.27 -6.47 -21.38
CA PHE A 1128 -1.60 -7.04 -21.10
C PHE A 1128 -2.54 -6.99 -22.31
N SER A 1129 -2.21 -6.22 -23.34
CA SER A 1129 -3.00 -6.18 -24.58
C SER A 1129 -3.06 -7.53 -25.29
N GLY A 1130 -2.06 -8.41 -25.12
CA GLY A 1130 -2.05 -9.75 -25.70
C GLY A 1130 -3.22 -10.61 -25.21
N LEU A 1131 -3.38 -10.74 -23.90
CA LEU A 1131 -4.51 -11.46 -23.29
C LEU A 1131 -5.85 -10.77 -23.54
N ALA A 1132 -5.88 -9.43 -23.64
CA ALA A 1132 -7.10 -8.69 -23.91
C ALA A 1132 -7.77 -9.07 -25.24
N ARG A 1133 -7.06 -9.67 -26.21
CA ARG A 1133 -7.65 -10.23 -27.44
C ARG A 1133 -8.68 -11.34 -27.17
N PHE A 1134 -8.58 -11.99 -26.01
CA PHE A 1134 -9.49 -13.05 -25.56
C PHE A 1134 -10.61 -12.51 -24.66
N GLY A 1135 -10.68 -11.20 -24.44
CA GLY A 1135 -11.60 -10.59 -23.49
C GLY A 1135 -11.28 -10.90 -22.02
N LEU A 1136 -10.05 -11.33 -21.74
CA LEU A 1136 -9.56 -11.64 -20.41
C LEU A 1136 -8.50 -10.64 -19.94
N MET A 1137 -8.28 -10.58 -18.63
CA MET A 1137 -7.25 -9.80 -17.97
C MET A 1137 -6.61 -10.61 -16.86
N THR A 1138 -5.39 -10.24 -16.47
CA THR A 1138 -4.75 -10.75 -15.25
C THR A 1138 -4.60 -9.63 -14.22
N GLN A 1139 -4.57 -9.98 -12.94
CA GLN A 1139 -4.25 -9.02 -11.89
C GLN A 1139 -2.84 -8.42 -12.13
N GLY A 1140 -2.74 -7.09 -12.14
CA GLY A 1140 -1.51 -6.34 -12.45
C GLY A 1140 -0.51 -6.22 -11.30
N VAL A 1141 -0.46 -7.20 -10.40
CA VAL A 1141 0.37 -7.15 -9.19
C VAL A 1141 1.86 -7.44 -9.49
N GLY A 1142 2.77 -6.89 -8.68
CA GLY A 1142 4.23 -7.04 -8.90
C GLY A 1142 4.70 -8.50 -8.92
N HIS A 1143 5.73 -8.82 -9.72
CA HIS A 1143 6.29 -10.17 -9.85
C HIS A 1143 6.92 -10.71 -8.54
N ASP A 1144 7.22 -9.83 -7.58
CA ASP A 1144 7.86 -10.14 -6.29
C ASP A 1144 6.86 -10.32 -5.13
N ASN A 1145 5.57 -10.48 -5.46
CA ASN A 1145 4.54 -10.82 -4.48
C ASN A 1145 4.95 -12.06 -3.66
N PRO A 1146 4.66 -12.07 -2.36
CA PRO A 1146 4.94 -13.22 -1.52
C PRO A 1146 4.20 -14.46 -2.02
N ALA A 1147 4.81 -15.63 -1.79
CA ALA A 1147 4.14 -16.89 -2.04
C ALA A 1147 3.04 -17.08 -1.00
N GLU A 1148 1.83 -17.38 -1.47
CA GLU A 1148 0.69 -17.69 -0.63
C GLU A 1148 0.40 -19.19 -0.69
N HIS A 1149 -0.20 -19.73 0.37
CA HIS A 1149 -0.58 -21.12 0.44
C HIS A 1149 -1.78 -21.41 -0.47
N LEU A 1150 -1.77 -22.56 -1.13
CA LEU A 1150 -2.81 -22.93 -2.08
C LEU A 1150 -3.96 -23.67 -1.40
N ASN A 1151 -5.18 -23.19 -1.66
CA ASN A 1151 -6.44 -23.82 -1.25
C ASN A 1151 -7.15 -24.41 -2.45
N VAL A 1152 -7.34 -25.72 -2.44
CA VAL A 1152 -8.14 -26.43 -3.45
C VAL A 1152 -9.61 -26.28 -3.10
N THR A 1153 -10.40 -25.76 -4.06
CA THR A 1153 -11.86 -25.59 -3.92
C THR A 1153 -12.57 -26.95 -3.94
N GLU A 1154 -13.84 -27.00 -3.57
CA GLU A 1154 -14.63 -28.25 -3.67
C GLU A 1154 -14.65 -28.81 -5.10
N ILE A 1155 -14.82 -27.95 -6.11
CA ILE A 1155 -14.72 -28.35 -7.52
C ILE A 1155 -13.30 -28.83 -7.86
N GLY A 1156 -12.27 -28.15 -7.35
CA GLY A 1156 -10.89 -28.58 -7.51
C GLY A 1156 -10.63 -29.96 -6.89
N GLU A 1157 -11.20 -30.27 -5.73
CA GLU A 1157 -11.06 -31.58 -5.08
C GLU A 1157 -11.64 -32.70 -5.94
N GLN A 1158 -12.79 -32.44 -6.58
CA GLN A 1158 -13.40 -33.37 -7.53
C GLN A 1158 -12.50 -33.60 -8.75
N TRP A 1159 -11.86 -32.54 -9.26
CA TRP A 1159 -11.00 -32.63 -10.45
C TRP A 1159 -9.67 -33.34 -10.17
N PHE A 1160 -9.06 -33.06 -9.02
CA PHE A 1160 -7.70 -33.51 -8.72
C PHE A 1160 -7.65 -34.81 -7.94
N GLY A 1161 -8.71 -35.13 -7.18
CA GLY A 1161 -8.73 -36.28 -6.28
C GLY A 1161 -7.86 -36.08 -5.02
N PRO A 1162 -8.01 -36.96 -4.02
CA PRO A 1162 -7.49 -36.74 -2.66
C PRO A 1162 -5.97 -36.61 -2.58
N GLU A 1163 -5.22 -37.35 -3.42
CA GLU A 1163 -3.76 -37.32 -3.39
C GLU A 1163 -3.17 -36.01 -3.94
N ARG A 1164 -3.67 -35.52 -5.08
CA ARG A 1164 -3.24 -34.22 -5.63
C ARG A 1164 -3.70 -33.07 -4.76
N THR A 1165 -4.94 -33.12 -4.27
CA THR A 1165 -5.47 -32.12 -3.33
C THR A 1165 -4.55 -31.94 -2.13
N ARG A 1166 -4.09 -33.04 -1.52
CA ARG A 1166 -3.16 -32.98 -0.38
C ARG A 1166 -1.82 -32.32 -0.74
N ARG A 1167 -1.27 -32.60 -1.92
CA ARG A 1167 -0.02 -31.98 -2.39
C ARG A 1167 -0.18 -30.50 -2.68
N PHE A 1168 -1.29 -30.11 -3.33
CA PHE A 1168 -1.57 -28.70 -3.62
C PHE A 1168 -1.78 -27.91 -2.33
N ARG A 1169 -2.55 -28.44 -1.37
CA ARG A 1169 -2.69 -27.89 0.00
C ARG A 1169 -1.44 -27.93 0.87
N ALA A 1170 -0.31 -28.39 0.38
CA ALA A 1170 0.97 -28.29 1.06
C ALA A 1170 1.94 -27.36 0.31
N SER A 1171 1.49 -26.81 -0.81
CA SER A 1171 2.29 -26.02 -1.75
C SER A 1171 2.02 -24.53 -1.58
N TYR A 1172 3.01 -23.73 -1.94
CA TYR A 1172 2.96 -22.27 -1.97
C TYR A 1172 3.31 -21.78 -3.36
N SER A 1173 2.66 -20.70 -3.81
CA SER A 1173 3.03 -20.04 -5.06
C SER A 1173 2.80 -18.54 -4.94
N ASN A 1174 3.61 -17.76 -5.66
CA ASN A 1174 3.33 -16.33 -5.77
C ASN A 1174 2.04 -16.11 -6.58
N MET A 1175 1.26 -15.12 -6.16
CA MET A 1175 0.04 -14.69 -6.82
C MET A 1175 0.29 -13.35 -7.49
N SER A 1176 0.52 -13.37 -8.79
CA SER A 1176 0.85 -12.14 -9.52
C SER A 1176 0.13 -11.99 -10.85
N ARG A 1177 -0.51 -13.04 -11.38
CA ARG A 1177 -1.04 -13.09 -12.75
C ARG A 1177 -2.30 -13.98 -12.87
N SER A 1178 -3.10 -14.08 -11.81
CA SER A 1178 -4.40 -14.76 -11.88
C SER A 1178 -5.33 -14.05 -12.85
N PHE A 1179 -6.20 -14.80 -13.54
CA PHE A 1179 -7.29 -14.19 -14.28
C PHE A 1179 -8.22 -13.44 -13.33
N GLU A 1180 -8.78 -12.32 -13.80
CA GLU A 1180 -9.90 -11.70 -13.11
C GLU A 1180 -11.14 -12.60 -13.24
N SER A 1181 -11.82 -12.88 -12.14
CA SER A 1181 -12.89 -13.88 -12.06
C SER A 1181 -14.01 -13.61 -13.08
N ASP A 1182 -14.34 -14.59 -13.92
CA ASP A 1182 -15.51 -14.58 -14.81
C ASP A 1182 -16.56 -15.52 -14.23
N PRO A 1183 -17.87 -15.20 -14.28
CA PRO A 1183 -18.95 -16.11 -13.84
C PRO A 1183 -18.88 -17.51 -14.46
N ASN A 1184 -18.28 -17.64 -15.66
CA ASN A 1184 -18.08 -18.92 -16.34
C ASN A 1184 -16.70 -19.55 -16.10
N SER A 1185 -15.86 -18.95 -15.25
CA SER A 1185 -14.60 -19.59 -14.85
C SER A 1185 -14.86 -20.73 -13.88
N VAL A 1186 -14.14 -21.83 -14.06
CA VAL A 1186 -14.18 -22.97 -13.12
C VAL A 1186 -13.03 -22.82 -12.14
N VAL A 1187 -13.30 -22.29 -10.95
CA VAL A 1187 -12.24 -22.05 -9.94
C VAL A 1187 -11.83 -23.37 -9.29
N LEU A 1188 -10.60 -23.81 -9.56
CA LEU A 1188 -10.04 -25.08 -9.06
C LEU A 1188 -9.13 -24.88 -7.85
N ILE A 1189 -8.33 -23.81 -7.84
CA ILE A 1189 -7.37 -23.50 -6.77
C ILE A 1189 -7.38 -21.99 -6.49
N GLN A 1190 -7.38 -21.63 -5.21
CA GLN A 1190 -7.29 -20.27 -4.66
C GLN A 1190 -6.11 -20.14 -3.68
N CYS A 1191 -5.88 -18.97 -3.10
CA CYS A 1191 -4.91 -18.76 -2.01
C CYS A 1191 -5.59 -18.41 -0.67
N ASP A 1192 -4.83 -18.43 0.44
CA ASP A 1192 -5.23 -18.38 1.88
C ASP A 1192 -6.21 -17.29 2.38
N ALA A 1193 -6.74 -16.44 1.51
CA ALA A 1193 -7.83 -15.52 1.84
C ALA A 1193 -9.09 -15.66 0.95
N GLY A 1194 -9.13 -16.63 0.04
CA GLY A 1194 -10.21 -16.78 -0.94
C GLY A 1194 -10.38 -15.56 -1.86
N ALA A 1195 -9.34 -14.72 -1.97
CA ALA A 1195 -9.41 -13.40 -2.60
C ALA A 1195 -9.02 -13.41 -4.09
N SER A 1196 -8.23 -14.40 -4.54
CA SER A 1196 -7.74 -14.48 -5.92
C SER A 1196 -7.69 -15.94 -6.40
N ASP A 1197 -8.09 -16.13 -7.66
CA ASP A 1197 -8.19 -17.44 -8.29
C ASP A 1197 -6.84 -17.87 -8.90
N PHE A 1198 -6.12 -18.78 -8.26
CA PHE A 1198 -4.81 -19.26 -8.74
C PHE A 1198 -4.92 -20.11 -10.00
N VAL A 1199 -5.96 -20.95 -10.09
CA VAL A 1199 -6.27 -21.74 -11.28
C VAL A 1199 -7.77 -21.66 -11.53
N ALA A 1200 -8.15 -20.90 -12.55
CA ALA A 1200 -9.54 -20.71 -12.96
C ALA A 1200 -9.67 -20.67 -14.49
N PRO A 1201 -9.79 -21.84 -15.16
CA PRO A 1201 -9.96 -21.88 -16.60
C PRO A 1201 -11.26 -21.19 -17.04
N ASN A 1202 -11.17 -20.41 -18.12
CA ASN A 1202 -12.27 -19.63 -18.69
C ASN A 1202 -12.84 -20.31 -19.95
N ARG A 1203 -14.08 -19.98 -20.33
CA ARG A 1203 -14.80 -20.58 -21.47
C ARG A 1203 -14.78 -19.73 -22.75
N LEU A 1204 -14.38 -18.46 -22.67
CA LEU A 1204 -14.36 -17.48 -23.76
C LEU A 1204 -15.71 -17.32 -24.49
N GLY A 1205 -16.83 -17.55 -23.79
CA GLY A 1205 -18.18 -17.52 -24.40
C GLY A 1205 -18.57 -18.76 -25.19
N GLY A 1206 -17.74 -19.81 -25.19
CA GLY A 1206 -18.07 -21.12 -25.70
C GLY A 1206 -18.14 -22.18 -24.61
N TRP A 1207 -17.69 -23.39 -24.95
CA TRP A 1207 -17.77 -24.55 -24.06
C TRP A 1207 -16.44 -25.33 -23.92
N GLY A 1208 -15.35 -24.86 -24.53
CA GLY A 1208 -13.98 -25.35 -24.27
C GLY A 1208 -13.38 -24.77 -23.00
N PHE A 1209 -12.05 -24.83 -22.85
CA PHE A 1209 -11.34 -24.29 -21.70
C PHE A 1209 -10.06 -23.54 -22.08
N PHE A 1210 -9.89 -22.33 -21.58
CA PHE A 1210 -8.66 -21.55 -21.63
C PHE A 1210 -8.12 -21.40 -20.21
N GLY A 1211 -7.09 -22.19 -19.87
CA GLY A 1211 -6.47 -22.21 -18.55
C GLY A 1211 -5.22 -21.35 -18.46
N ASN A 1212 -4.98 -20.77 -17.28
CA ASN A 1212 -3.68 -20.21 -16.88
C ASN A 1212 -3.41 -20.58 -15.42
N ILE A 1213 -2.13 -20.58 -15.06
CA ILE A 1213 -1.69 -20.66 -13.67
C ILE A 1213 -1.29 -19.26 -13.22
N GLY A 1214 -1.94 -18.74 -12.17
CA GLY A 1214 -1.87 -17.33 -11.76
C GLY A 1214 -0.54 -16.86 -11.14
N GLY A 1215 0.50 -17.70 -11.15
CA GLY A 1215 1.81 -17.39 -10.60
C GLY A 1215 2.84 -17.03 -11.67
N PHE A 1216 3.74 -16.09 -11.35
CA PHE A 1216 4.88 -15.78 -12.23
C PHE A 1216 6.05 -16.75 -12.03
N ARG A 1217 6.27 -17.24 -10.80
CA ARG A 1217 7.35 -18.19 -10.44
C ARG A 1217 6.78 -19.50 -9.92
N VAL A 1218 5.94 -20.15 -10.72
CA VAL A 1218 5.35 -21.44 -10.36
C VAL A 1218 6.47 -22.50 -10.26
N PRO A 1219 6.53 -23.31 -9.19
CA PRO A 1219 7.46 -24.44 -9.08
C PRO A 1219 7.37 -25.38 -10.29
N GLY A 1220 8.51 -25.86 -10.77
CA GLY A 1220 8.63 -26.57 -12.05
C GLY A 1220 7.81 -27.87 -12.15
N ASN A 1221 7.60 -28.56 -11.04
CA ASN A 1221 6.75 -29.77 -10.97
C ASN A 1221 5.26 -29.48 -10.70
N LEU A 1222 4.95 -28.30 -10.16
CA LEU A 1222 3.59 -27.95 -9.77
C LEU A 1222 2.72 -27.64 -10.99
N ALA A 1223 3.24 -26.88 -11.95
CA ALA A 1223 2.49 -26.52 -13.15
C ALA A 1223 2.08 -27.75 -14.00
N PRO A 1224 2.99 -28.70 -14.32
CA PRO A 1224 2.60 -29.92 -15.02
C PRO A 1224 1.59 -30.78 -14.24
N ASP A 1225 1.70 -30.93 -12.92
CA ASP A 1225 0.77 -31.77 -12.13
C ASP A 1225 -0.65 -31.19 -12.12
N ILE A 1226 -0.78 -29.86 -12.00
CA ILE A 1226 -2.07 -29.14 -12.09
C ILE A 1226 -2.71 -29.36 -13.46
N VAL A 1227 -1.97 -29.08 -14.54
CA VAL A 1227 -2.49 -29.16 -15.91
C VAL A 1227 -2.85 -30.61 -16.26
N ALA A 1228 -1.98 -31.58 -15.93
CA ALA A 1228 -2.26 -32.99 -16.15
C ALA A 1228 -3.50 -33.44 -15.37
N GLY A 1229 -3.69 -32.95 -14.13
CA GLY A 1229 -4.89 -33.25 -13.35
C GLY A 1229 -6.18 -32.78 -13.98
N ALA A 1230 -6.21 -31.53 -14.44
CA ALA A 1230 -7.37 -30.98 -15.13
C ALA A 1230 -7.68 -31.74 -16.43
N LEU A 1231 -6.67 -32.07 -17.24
CA LEU A 1231 -6.85 -32.81 -18.48
C LEU A 1231 -7.34 -34.24 -18.26
N ILE A 1232 -6.81 -34.94 -17.26
CA ILE A 1232 -7.25 -36.31 -16.90
C ILE A 1232 -8.71 -36.30 -16.46
N TYR A 1233 -9.12 -35.31 -15.66
CA TYR A 1233 -10.51 -35.18 -15.25
C TYR A 1233 -11.43 -34.95 -16.47
N LEU A 1234 -11.10 -33.94 -17.29
CA LEU A 1234 -11.90 -33.58 -18.47
C LEU A 1234 -11.95 -34.68 -19.52
N TRP A 1235 -10.93 -35.52 -19.63
CA TRP A 1235 -10.93 -36.66 -20.55
C TRP A 1235 -11.88 -37.77 -20.10
N ASN A 1236 -11.96 -38.01 -18.80
CA ASN A 1236 -12.66 -39.16 -18.22
C ASN A 1236 -14.05 -38.86 -17.66
N ASN A 1237 -14.45 -37.59 -17.57
CA ASN A 1237 -15.73 -37.19 -16.99
C ASN A 1237 -16.57 -36.36 -17.98
N PRO A 1238 -17.90 -36.33 -17.83
CA PRO A 1238 -18.75 -35.35 -18.50
C PRO A 1238 -18.31 -33.92 -18.16
N TRP A 1239 -18.48 -33.02 -19.11
CA TRP A 1239 -18.05 -31.63 -18.95
C TRP A 1239 -19.13 -30.81 -18.22
N PRO A 1240 -18.74 -29.92 -17.29
CA PRO A 1240 -19.70 -29.05 -16.63
C PRO A 1240 -20.28 -28.06 -17.65
N GLU A 1241 -21.60 -27.82 -17.55
CA GLU A 1241 -22.32 -26.86 -18.40
C GLU A 1241 -21.88 -25.43 -18.05
N PRO A 1242 -21.60 -24.56 -19.05
CA PRO A 1242 -21.38 -23.14 -18.79
C PRO A 1242 -22.62 -22.49 -18.15
N SER A 1243 -22.42 -21.58 -17.18
CA SER A 1243 -23.53 -20.80 -16.65
C SER A 1243 -24.07 -19.85 -17.74
N HIS A 1244 -25.39 -19.84 -17.88
CA HIS A 1244 -26.11 -18.89 -18.72
C HIS A 1244 -26.71 -17.73 -17.91
N ASP A 1245 -26.77 -17.87 -16.58
CA ASP A 1245 -27.35 -16.91 -15.65
C ASP A 1245 -26.27 -16.02 -15.00
N GLY A 1246 -26.67 -14.84 -14.51
CA GLY A 1246 -25.83 -14.01 -13.62
C GLY A 1246 -24.92 -12.97 -14.29
N TYR A 1247 -25.14 -12.65 -15.57
CA TYR A 1247 -24.36 -11.58 -16.22
C TYR A 1247 -24.94 -10.20 -15.91
N GLU A 1248 -24.19 -9.41 -15.14
CA GLU A 1248 -24.47 -7.98 -15.00
C GLU A 1248 -24.25 -7.26 -16.35
N VAL A 1249 -25.19 -6.38 -16.69
CA VAL A 1249 -25.10 -5.54 -17.89
C VAL A 1249 -25.12 -4.08 -17.47
N LEU A 1250 -24.18 -3.29 -18.01
CA LEU A 1250 -24.23 -1.83 -17.90
C LEU A 1250 -25.12 -1.24 -19.01
N TRP A 1251 -26.11 -0.46 -18.60
CA TRP A 1251 -26.94 0.38 -19.45
C TRP A 1251 -26.70 1.85 -19.10
N ARG A 1252 -26.49 2.71 -20.10
CA ARG A 1252 -26.27 4.15 -19.95
C ARG A 1252 -27.36 4.94 -20.66
N PHE A 1253 -27.69 6.14 -20.22
CA PHE A 1253 -28.73 6.98 -20.83
C PHE A 1253 -28.52 8.47 -20.56
#